data_AF-D3VRC8-F1
#
_entry.id   AF-D3VRC8-F1
#
_cell.length_a   1.000
_cell.length_b   1.000
_cell.length_c   1.000
_cell.angle_alpha   90.00
_cell.angle_beta   90.00
_cell.angle_gamma   90.00
#
_symmetry.space_group_name_H-M   'P 1'
#
loop_
_entity.id
_entity.type
_entity.pdbx_description
1 polymer ?
#
loop_
_entity_poly.entity_id
_entity_poly.type
_entity_poly.pdbx_seq_one_letter_code
_entity_poly.pdbx_strand_id
1 'polypeptide(L)'
;MKKKLLLSSGILALASPFISATCVVKNKSENDNPAASPAPNPVTPPTTEPVTPPNTPPNTPPTTEPVTPPDTPPSVQPAPNPITPPATNPVTPPNTQPSNPPANDKLEKEHDKKHEEASAKLTADLFSDANGRSVESIKSRIYRDSISGLDIDWNPRRDKEIEIASKIDNLIAIEDHNESSSESTLRLFDDTYTDAKNKAYTDAKNKALLEKAKRDVAESNDSVERNSRAIETGNWTGISKDEEEKLRKQLTDISESILNNDPDEWERKEEARITWENAFTKEPFWNDINNRDWVKEYKESLGRKNEPLTEKLKTLEDKNNKEISTKSIENEKYIALLKSDLNDHKTALEKQKQEVEKQLASTSSQLDNPGVKEKLEQINSAIEDLNELLRDSENELDSYEADINYYDWLVGYGKSLRAQKTATETELSKLKELLKKLKQQLESKIKPINDRFDKNSKEVENLLKTEKDTKASEFNKLKEIYKEIDDYDKYWMYTFSSPKESITDKFEEITRISDHIRVLKASINDLVKLRSVIKINKSNSIDEVKKLFSKPLADKEAAIEKLEKDFKTIEAEDERINVNISKINSQNEANKKERDLAKNDIENIDRALSELLYTSNIMSSELNKLCEDKKALESKSKEISEKLAKLEEKEELIKHLEEIYNDQIEELEEKAYDSEKYLNDQIKKTEQEISKLK
;
A
#
# COMPACT_ATOMS: atom_id res chain seq x y z
N MET A 1 -42.58 0.52 -10.62
CA MET A 1 -42.41 0.95 -12.02
C MET A 1 -40.95 0.74 -12.35
N LYS A 2 -40.65 -0.29 -13.16
CA LYS A 2 -39.28 -0.77 -13.40
C LYS A 2 -38.62 0.11 -14.47
N LYS A 3 -37.57 0.84 -14.13
CA LYS A 3 -36.61 1.36 -15.11
C LYS A 3 -35.77 0.16 -15.58
N LYS A 4 -36.26 -0.56 -16.57
CA LYS A 4 -35.42 -1.47 -17.36
C LYS A 4 -34.42 -0.59 -18.11
N LEU A 5 -33.18 -0.52 -17.62
CA LEU A 5 -32.07 0.06 -18.36
C LEU A 5 -31.78 -0.87 -19.55
N LEU A 6 -32.12 -0.37 -20.73
CA LEU A 6 -31.71 -0.92 -22.02
C LEU A 6 -30.20 -0.74 -22.16
N LEU A 7 -29.41 -1.70 -21.68
CA LEU A 7 -27.99 -1.86 -22.04
C LEU A 7 -27.78 -2.78 -23.25
N SER A 8 -28.86 -3.25 -23.90
CA SER A 8 -28.78 -3.99 -25.17
C SER A 8 -28.90 -3.06 -26.38
N SER A 9 -27.92 -2.17 -26.60
CA SER A 9 -27.45 -1.70 -27.93
C SER A 9 -26.63 -0.40 -27.81
N GLY A 10 -25.32 -0.46 -28.04
CA GLY A 10 -24.65 0.60 -28.80
C GLY A 10 -23.84 1.67 -28.07
N ILE A 11 -23.23 1.42 -26.90
CA ILE A 11 -22.20 2.32 -26.32
C ILE A 11 -20.81 1.68 -26.44
N LEU A 12 -20.43 1.30 -27.66
CA LEU A 12 -19.02 1.00 -27.99
C LEU A 12 -18.58 1.69 -29.29
N ALA A 13 -19.27 2.77 -29.66
CA ALA A 13 -18.97 3.60 -30.82
C ALA A 13 -18.82 5.08 -30.40
N LEU A 14 -17.92 5.38 -29.46
CA LEU A 14 -17.45 6.74 -29.20
C LEU A 14 -15.98 6.87 -29.61
N ALA A 15 -15.78 6.80 -30.92
CA ALA A 15 -14.57 7.27 -31.59
C ALA A 15 -14.93 7.79 -33.00
N SER A 16 -15.65 8.92 -33.07
CA SER A 16 -15.59 9.87 -34.20
C SER A 16 -16.31 11.19 -33.86
N PRO A 17 -15.84 12.35 -34.38
CA PRO A 17 -16.25 13.67 -33.92
C PRO A 17 -17.29 14.35 -34.82
N PHE A 18 -17.89 15.43 -34.28
CA PHE A 18 -18.77 16.44 -34.90
C PHE A 18 -20.24 16.05 -35.16
N ILE A 19 -21.17 16.72 -34.46
CA ILE A 19 -22.03 17.81 -34.97
C ILE A 19 -22.95 18.34 -33.84
N SER A 20 -22.77 19.63 -33.54
CA SER A 20 -23.78 20.67 -33.29
C SER A 20 -24.89 20.52 -32.23
N ALA A 21 -24.78 21.41 -31.24
CA ALA A 21 -25.80 22.18 -30.53
C ALA A 21 -27.29 21.95 -30.84
N THR A 22 -28.10 21.79 -29.79
CA THR A 22 -29.21 22.71 -29.46
C THR A 22 -29.69 22.51 -28.02
N CYS A 23 -29.77 23.63 -27.31
CA CYS A 23 -30.29 23.77 -25.96
C CYS A 23 -31.80 23.52 -25.90
N VAL A 24 -32.30 22.83 -24.87
CA VAL A 24 -33.64 23.08 -24.31
C VAL A 24 -33.59 22.98 -22.79
N VAL A 25 -33.65 24.15 -22.17
CA VAL A 25 -33.97 24.36 -20.75
C VAL A 25 -35.45 24.05 -20.53
N LYS A 26 -35.78 23.31 -19.47
CA LYS A 26 -37.12 23.37 -18.85
C LYS A 26 -37.02 23.18 -17.34
N ASN A 27 -37.06 24.31 -16.63
CA ASN A 27 -37.33 24.41 -15.19
C ASN A 27 -38.85 24.42 -14.94
N LYS A 28 -39.30 23.68 -13.91
CA LYS A 28 -40.37 24.02 -12.95
C LYS A 28 -40.55 22.87 -11.94
N SER A 29 -40.30 23.10 -10.64
CA SER A 29 -41.27 23.42 -9.56
C SER A 29 -42.23 22.26 -9.29
N GLU A 30 -42.48 21.72 -8.09
CA GLU A 30 -42.68 22.24 -6.73
C GLU A 30 -42.64 20.99 -5.80
N ASN A 31 -42.00 21.05 -4.63
CA ASN A 31 -42.64 21.19 -3.31
C ASN A 31 -43.54 20.01 -2.89
N ASP A 32 -43.04 19.15 -2.00
CA ASP A 32 -43.85 18.55 -0.92
C ASP A 32 -42.98 18.01 0.24
N ASN A 33 -43.52 18.22 1.44
CA ASN A 33 -42.94 18.09 2.78
C ASN A 33 -42.50 16.66 3.20
N PRO A 34 -41.59 16.51 4.19
CA PRO A 34 -41.14 15.22 4.69
C PRO A 34 -42.07 14.71 5.82
N ALA A 35 -42.58 13.49 5.67
CA ALA A 35 -43.30 12.77 6.73
C ALA A 35 -42.37 11.75 7.43
N ALA A 36 -42.47 11.76 8.76
CA ALA A 36 -41.67 11.06 9.76
C ALA A 36 -41.42 9.55 9.51
N SER A 37 -40.18 9.14 9.76
CA SER A 37 -39.77 7.74 9.97
C SER A 37 -40.25 7.23 11.35
N PRO A 38 -40.81 6.01 11.46
CA PRO A 38 -40.93 5.33 12.74
C PRO A 38 -39.66 4.53 13.04
N ALA A 39 -39.11 4.74 14.24
CA ALA A 39 -37.95 4.04 14.77
C ALA A 39 -38.20 2.52 14.92
N PRO A 40 -37.23 1.64 14.63
CA PRO A 40 -37.30 0.24 15.01
C PRO A 40 -36.82 0.04 16.46
N ASN A 41 -37.65 -0.64 17.26
CA ASN A 41 -37.32 -1.12 18.61
C ASN A 41 -36.17 -2.13 18.58
N PRO A 42 -35.25 -2.12 19.55
CA PRO A 42 -34.24 -3.16 19.69
C PRO A 42 -34.84 -4.40 20.36
N VAL A 43 -34.80 -5.55 19.67
CA VAL A 43 -35.10 -6.86 20.25
C VAL A 43 -33.78 -7.49 20.69
N THR A 44 -33.55 -7.53 22.00
CA THR A 44 -32.48 -8.31 22.65
C THR A 44 -32.75 -9.81 22.54
N PRO A 45 -31.78 -10.65 22.12
CA PRO A 45 -31.88 -12.10 22.25
C PRO A 45 -31.55 -12.54 23.70
N PRO A 46 -32.15 -13.64 24.19
CA PRO A 46 -31.90 -14.16 25.53
C PRO A 46 -30.54 -14.88 25.60
N THR A 47 -29.85 -14.65 26.72
CA THR A 47 -28.62 -15.32 27.12
C THR A 47 -28.92 -16.76 27.54
N THR A 48 -28.28 -17.75 26.90
CA THR A 48 -28.32 -19.16 27.32
C THR A 48 -26.96 -19.54 27.90
N GLU A 49 -26.98 -20.05 29.13
CA GLU A 49 -25.81 -20.54 29.89
C GLU A 49 -25.16 -21.77 29.21
N PRO A 50 -23.83 -21.96 29.35
CA PRO A 50 -23.15 -23.12 28.79
C PRO A 50 -23.35 -24.37 29.67
N VAL A 51 -23.90 -25.41 29.06
CA VAL A 51 -23.97 -26.77 29.63
C VAL A 51 -22.62 -27.47 29.44
N THR A 52 -22.03 -27.91 30.54
CA THR A 52 -20.82 -28.76 30.63
C THR A 52 -20.94 -30.06 29.82
N PRO A 53 -19.90 -30.51 29.09
CA PRO A 53 -19.90 -31.80 28.40
C PRO A 53 -19.57 -32.98 29.37
N PRO A 54 -20.11 -34.18 29.13
CA PRO A 54 -19.78 -35.37 29.91
C PRO A 54 -18.48 -36.02 29.42
N ASN A 55 -17.57 -36.28 30.38
CA ASN A 55 -16.39 -37.12 30.20
C ASN A 55 -16.78 -38.59 30.01
N THR A 56 -16.42 -39.18 28.87
CA THR A 56 -16.28 -40.64 28.72
C THR A 56 -15.06 -40.96 27.85
N PRO A 57 -14.07 -41.75 28.33
CA PRO A 57 -12.90 -42.10 27.55
C PRO A 57 -13.16 -43.30 26.61
N PRO A 58 -12.62 -43.33 25.37
CA PRO A 58 -12.68 -44.51 24.52
C PRO A 58 -11.55 -45.49 24.89
N ASN A 59 -11.95 -46.72 25.21
CA ASN A 59 -11.06 -47.85 25.45
C ASN A 59 -11.20 -48.82 24.26
N THR A 60 -10.28 -48.80 23.31
CA THR A 60 -9.98 -49.94 22.40
C THR A 60 -8.67 -49.72 21.65
N PRO A 61 -7.72 -50.68 21.67
CA PRO A 61 -6.49 -50.61 20.89
C PRO A 61 -6.68 -51.10 19.44
N PRO A 62 -5.95 -50.58 18.45
CA PRO A 62 -5.92 -51.14 17.12
C PRO A 62 -4.88 -52.26 17.02
N THR A 63 -5.32 -53.46 16.67
CA THR A 63 -4.51 -54.56 16.17
C THR A 63 -4.93 -54.84 14.74
N THR A 64 -4.06 -54.53 13.77
CA THR A 64 -3.90 -55.27 12.51
C THR A 64 -2.65 -54.80 11.76
N GLU A 65 -1.77 -55.75 11.45
CA GLU A 65 -0.54 -55.60 10.65
C GLU A 65 -0.85 -55.36 9.15
N PRO A 66 0.05 -54.72 8.39
CA PRO A 66 -0.03 -54.70 6.94
C PRO A 66 0.82 -55.82 6.32
N VAL A 67 0.16 -56.72 5.56
CA VAL A 67 0.82 -57.68 4.66
C VAL A 67 0.41 -57.35 3.23
N THR A 68 1.30 -56.76 2.42
CA THR A 68 1.62 -57.17 1.04
C THR A 68 2.63 -56.20 0.38
N PRO A 69 3.64 -56.70 -0.37
CA PRO A 69 4.61 -55.86 -1.08
C PRO A 69 4.14 -55.50 -2.51
N PRO A 70 4.59 -54.38 -3.09
CA PRO A 70 4.37 -54.10 -4.51
C PRO A 70 5.51 -54.69 -5.37
N ASP A 71 5.15 -55.67 -6.21
CA ASP A 71 5.96 -56.14 -7.34
C ASP A 71 5.65 -55.30 -8.59
N THR A 72 6.51 -54.35 -8.97
CA THR A 72 6.87 -54.05 -10.38
C THR A 72 8.00 -53.02 -10.47
N PRO A 73 9.08 -53.25 -11.24
CA PRO A 73 10.23 -52.34 -11.34
C PRO A 73 10.00 -51.21 -12.38
N PRO A 74 10.57 -50.01 -12.18
CA PRO A 74 10.62 -48.98 -13.21
C PRO A 74 11.81 -49.26 -14.15
N SER A 75 11.51 -49.48 -15.42
CA SER A 75 12.49 -49.45 -16.50
C SER A 75 12.03 -48.42 -17.53
N VAL A 76 12.84 -47.38 -17.74
CA VAL A 76 13.34 -46.93 -19.05
C VAL A 76 14.16 -45.64 -18.87
N GLN A 77 15.28 -45.62 -19.60
CA GLN A 77 16.42 -44.72 -19.64
C GLN A 77 16.18 -43.28 -20.14
N PRO A 78 17.19 -42.39 -19.98
CA PRO A 78 17.13 -40.97 -20.28
C PRO A 78 17.43 -40.64 -21.75
N ALA A 79 16.88 -39.53 -22.26
CA ALA A 79 17.19 -38.96 -23.56
C ALA A 79 17.71 -37.50 -23.44
N PRO A 80 18.49 -36.99 -24.41
CA PRO A 80 19.53 -35.99 -24.20
C PRO A 80 19.13 -34.53 -24.53
N ASN A 81 19.77 -33.57 -23.86
CA ASN A 81 19.82 -32.14 -24.23
C ASN A 81 20.77 -31.90 -25.45
N PRO A 82 20.95 -30.66 -25.94
CA PRO A 82 20.15 -29.99 -26.97
C PRO A 82 20.98 -29.68 -28.24
N ILE A 83 20.34 -29.49 -29.40
CA ILE A 83 21.03 -29.01 -30.62
C ILE A 83 20.41 -27.69 -31.08
N THR A 84 21.19 -26.62 -30.95
CA THR A 84 21.01 -25.32 -31.60
C THR A 84 21.39 -25.36 -33.09
N PRO A 85 20.65 -24.69 -33.99
CA PRO A 85 21.15 -24.32 -35.32
C PRO A 85 21.61 -22.84 -35.41
N PRO A 86 22.38 -22.47 -36.45
CA PRO A 86 23.23 -21.27 -36.46
C PRO A 86 22.61 -20.02 -37.12
N ALA A 87 23.37 -18.94 -36.98
CA ALA A 87 23.14 -17.54 -37.30
C ALA A 87 22.82 -17.17 -38.77
N THR A 88 22.16 -16.02 -38.94
CA THR A 88 22.18 -15.16 -40.13
C THR A 88 22.55 -13.73 -39.76
N ASN A 89 23.53 -13.17 -40.49
CA ASN A 89 24.07 -11.81 -40.40
C ASN A 89 23.09 -10.74 -40.91
N PRO A 90 23.35 -9.44 -40.61
CA PRO A 90 23.81 -8.57 -41.71
C PRO A 90 25.01 -7.67 -41.36
N VAL A 91 25.51 -6.98 -42.39
CA VAL A 91 26.86 -6.47 -42.63
C VAL A 91 26.89 -4.93 -42.67
N THR A 92 27.83 -4.30 -41.92
CA THR A 92 28.51 -2.95 -42.07
C THR A 92 27.69 -1.63 -42.04
N PRO A 93 28.27 -0.42 -41.75
CA PRO A 93 29.66 0.04 -41.97
C PRO A 93 30.31 0.83 -40.79
N PRO A 94 31.55 1.37 -40.94
CA PRO A 94 32.45 1.67 -39.83
C PRO A 94 32.20 3.06 -39.25
N ASN A 95 32.46 3.23 -37.95
CA ASN A 95 32.72 4.58 -37.45
C ASN A 95 33.78 4.63 -36.36
N THR A 96 34.63 5.61 -36.58
CA THR A 96 35.84 6.08 -35.94
C THR A 96 35.75 6.22 -34.41
N GLN A 97 36.83 5.78 -33.78
CA GLN A 97 37.16 5.94 -32.36
C GLN A 97 37.61 7.39 -32.04
N PRO A 98 37.15 7.99 -30.93
CA PRO A 98 37.92 8.99 -30.20
C PRO A 98 38.45 8.42 -28.88
N SER A 99 39.60 8.95 -28.51
CA SER A 99 40.47 8.58 -27.39
C SER A 99 39.88 8.91 -26.01
N ASN A 100 40.20 8.06 -25.02
CA ASN A 100 40.24 8.27 -23.56
C ASN A 100 39.19 9.15 -22.85
N PRO A 101 38.30 8.56 -22.00
CA PRO A 101 37.68 9.27 -20.89
C PRO A 101 38.54 9.17 -19.60
N PRO A 102 38.39 10.11 -18.66
CA PRO A 102 39.16 10.14 -17.41
C PRO A 102 38.77 8.97 -16.48
N ALA A 103 39.75 8.48 -15.72
CA ALA A 103 39.68 7.25 -14.92
C ALA A 103 38.56 7.18 -13.84
N ASN A 104 37.82 8.26 -13.58
CA ASN A 104 36.71 8.27 -12.61
C ASN A 104 35.42 7.62 -13.14
N ASP A 105 35.16 7.74 -14.44
CA ASP A 105 33.90 7.29 -15.06
C ASP A 105 33.77 5.76 -15.14
N LYS A 106 34.90 5.06 -14.97
CA LYS A 106 34.98 3.59 -14.94
C LYS A 106 34.63 3.00 -13.58
N LEU A 107 34.96 3.70 -12.49
CA LEU A 107 34.72 3.25 -11.12
C LEU A 107 33.24 3.38 -10.73
N GLU A 108 32.58 4.44 -11.20
CA GLU A 108 31.16 4.70 -10.94
C GLU A 108 30.26 3.70 -11.69
N LYS A 109 30.52 3.47 -12.98
CA LYS A 109 29.82 2.44 -13.78
C LYS A 109 30.03 1.02 -13.28
N GLU A 110 31.19 0.73 -12.67
CA GLU A 110 31.46 -0.59 -12.10
C GLU A 110 30.76 -0.80 -10.74
N HIS A 111 30.52 0.29 -9.99
CA HIS A 111 29.76 0.26 -8.74
C HIS A 111 28.26 0.12 -8.99
N ASP A 112 27.70 0.89 -9.93
CA ASP A 112 26.28 0.83 -10.28
C ASP A 112 25.91 -0.54 -10.86
N LYS A 113 26.80 -1.12 -11.69
CA LYS A 113 26.61 -2.47 -12.22
C LYS A 113 26.61 -3.54 -11.12
N LYS A 114 27.37 -3.37 -10.04
CA LYS A 114 27.38 -4.30 -8.90
C LYS A 114 26.09 -4.20 -8.08
N HIS A 115 25.52 -3.01 -7.92
CA HIS A 115 24.23 -2.82 -7.26
C HIS A 115 23.07 -3.34 -8.10
N GLU A 116 23.13 -3.16 -9.41
CA GLU A 116 22.17 -3.71 -10.36
C GLU A 116 22.21 -5.24 -10.38
N GLU A 117 23.42 -5.85 -10.44
CA GLU A 117 23.60 -7.31 -10.37
C GLU A 117 23.16 -7.89 -9.01
N ALA A 118 23.43 -7.19 -7.89
CA ALA A 118 22.98 -7.62 -6.57
C ALA A 118 21.46 -7.55 -6.41
N SER A 119 20.82 -6.48 -6.91
CA SER A 119 19.36 -6.29 -6.88
C SER A 119 18.64 -7.28 -7.79
N ALA A 120 19.19 -7.53 -8.98
CA ALA A 120 18.68 -8.54 -9.90
C ALA A 120 18.80 -9.95 -9.30
N LYS A 121 19.90 -10.27 -8.62
CA LYS A 121 20.07 -11.56 -7.94
C LYS A 121 19.10 -11.74 -6.77
N LEU A 122 18.90 -10.70 -5.97
CA LEU A 122 17.96 -10.73 -4.84
C LEU A 122 16.51 -10.88 -5.32
N THR A 123 16.15 -10.21 -6.42
CA THR A 123 14.85 -10.35 -7.08
C THR A 123 14.69 -11.75 -7.68
N ALA A 124 15.72 -12.29 -8.33
CA ALA A 124 15.71 -13.64 -8.88
C ALA A 124 15.59 -14.72 -7.79
N ASP A 125 16.20 -14.52 -6.62
CA ASP A 125 16.06 -15.43 -5.48
C ASP A 125 14.66 -15.32 -4.84
N LEU A 126 14.09 -14.12 -4.75
CA LEU A 126 12.74 -13.87 -4.21
C LEU A 126 11.65 -14.54 -5.04
N PHE A 127 11.79 -14.50 -6.37
CA PHE A 127 10.88 -15.11 -7.35
C PHE A 127 11.37 -16.47 -7.86
N SER A 128 12.38 -17.06 -7.22
CA SER A 128 12.90 -18.35 -7.63
C SER A 128 11.84 -19.45 -7.45
N ASP A 129 11.90 -20.43 -8.33
CA ASP A 129 11.14 -21.68 -8.24
C ASP A 129 11.20 -22.34 -6.86
N ALA A 130 12.28 -22.15 -6.11
CA ALA A 130 12.44 -22.69 -4.76
C ALA A 130 11.51 -21.99 -3.77
N ASN A 131 11.37 -20.67 -3.87
CA ASN A 131 10.47 -19.88 -3.02
C ASN A 131 9.00 -20.13 -3.41
N GLY A 132 8.71 -20.24 -4.71
CA GLY A 132 7.40 -20.67 -5.22
C GLY A 132 7.01 -22.06 -4.72
N ARG A 133 7.92 -23.05 -4.77
CA ARG A 133 7.69 -24.41 -4.22
C ARG A 133 7.49 -24.40 -2.70
N SER A 134 8.14 -23.50 -1.97
CA SER A 134 7.94 -23.33 -0.53
C SER A 134 6.52 -22.80 -0.21
N VAL A 135 6.07 -21.80 -0.95
CA VAL A 135 4.71 -21.24 -0.84
C VAL A 135 3.65 -22.29 -1.23
N GLU A 136 3.86 -23.03 -2.31
CA GLU A 136 2.96 -24.11 -2.74
C GLU A 136 2.95 -25.27 -1.75
N SER A 137 4.08 -25.59 -1.11
CA SER A 137 4.17 -26.57 -0.02
C SER A 137 3.43 -26.12 1.23
N ILE A 138 3.37 -24.82 1.51
CA ILE A 138 2.62 -24.27 2.65
C ILE A 138 1.12 -24.30 2.34
N LYS A 139 0.71 -23.85 1.15
CA LYS A 139 -0.69 -23.94 0.68
C LYS A 139 -1.20 -25.39 0.70
N SER A 140 -0.44 -26.32 0.14
CA SER A 140 -0.84 -27.73 0.10
C SER A 140 -0.91 -28.39 1.49
N ARG A 141 -0.09 -27.97 2.47
CA ARG A 141 -0.27 -28.41 3.87
C ARG A 141 -1.54 -27.85 4.50
N ILE A 142 -1.83 -26.57 4.28
CA ILE A 142 -3.06 -25.91 4.79
C ILE A 142 -4.33 -26.60 4.25
N TYR A 143 -4.32 -26.96 2.95
CA TYR A 143 -5.43 -27.68 2.33
C TYR A 143 -5.52 -29.16 2.71
N ARG A 144 -4.40 -29.83 2.97
CA ARG A 144 -4.40 -31.26 3.33
C ARG A 144 -4.86 -31.53 4.76
N ASP A 145 -4.59 -30.60 5.68
CA ASP A 145 -4.87 -30.80 7.11
C ASP A 145 -6.24 -30.21 7.53
N SER A 146 -7.03 -29.67 6.59
CA SER A 146 -8.38 -29.11 6.83
C SER A 146 -9.46 -29.92 6.09
N ILE A 147 -10.33 -30.64 6.82
CA ILE A 147 -11.44 -31.42 6.24
C ILE A 147 -12.63 -30.54 5.78
N SER A 148 -12.76 -29.31 6.30
CA SER A 148 -13.91 -28.42 6.02
C SER A 148 -13.53 -27.01 5.53
N GLY A 149 -12.24 -26.66 5.50
CA GLY A 149 -11.79 -25.33 5.05
C GLY A 149 -12.18 -24.14 5.95
N LEU A 150 -12.75 -24.37 7.15
CA LEU A 150 -13.25 -23.30 8.02
C LEU A 150 -12.67 -23.24 9.45
N ASP A 151 -11.85 -24.21 9.86
CA ASP A 151 -11.32 -24.27 11.24
C ASP A 151 -9.79 -24.14 11.30
N ILE A 152 -9.25 -22.99 10.89
CA ILE A 152 -7.82 -22.68 11.06
C ILE A 152 -7.66 -21.72 12.25
N ASP A 153 -7.44 -22.27 13.44
CA ASP A 153 -6.89 -21.50 14.57
C ASP A 153 -5.40 -21.25 14.32
N TRP A 154 -5.08 -20.15 13.64
CA TRP A 154 -3.72 -19.68 13.45
C TRP A 154 -3.21 -19.04 14.75
N ASN A 155 -2.67 -19.85 15.66
CA ASN A 155 -1.90 -19.35 16.79
C ASN A 155 -0.42 -19.75 16.62
N PRO A 156 0.42 -18.92 15.99
CA PRO A 156 1.83 -19.21 15.84
C PRO A 156 2.45 -19.22 17.25
N ARG A 157 3.21 -20.26 17.57
CA ARG A 157 3.92 -20.33 18.84
C ARG A 157 4.80 -19.08 18.98
N ARG A 158 4.82 -18.53 20.20
CA ARG A 158 5.48 -17.30 20.63
C ARG A 158 6.98 -17.23 20.28
N ASP A 159 7.61 -18.37 20.03
CA ASP A 159 9.00 -18.52 19.58
C ASP A 159 9.19 -18.06 18.11
N LYS A 160 8.22 -18.30 17.23
CA LYS A 160 8.25 -17.82 15.83
C LYS A 160 7.87 -16.36 15.68
N GLU A 161 7.03 -15.82 16.56
CA GLU A 161 6.73 -14.39 16.62
C GLU A 161 7.98 -13.56 16.95
N ILE A 162 8.80 -14.03 17.90
CA ILE A 162 10.06 -13.38 18.25
C ILE A 162 11.06 -13.44 17.08
N GLU A 163 11.10 -14.55 16.34
CA GLU A 163 11.97 -14.66 15.17
C GLU A 163 11.54 -13.71 14.04
N ILE A 164 10.24 -13.61 13.76
CA ILE A 164 9.69 -12.71 12.75
C ILE A 164 9.85 -11.25 13.17
N ALA A 165 9.60 -10.91 14.45
CA ALA A 165 9.84 -9.58 14.99
C ALA A 165 11.32 -9.20 14.87
N SER A 166 12.26 -10.09 15.21
CA SER A 166 13.69 -9.81 15.05
C SER A 166 14.12 -9.63 13.59
N LYS A 167 13.43 -10.28 12.64
CA LYS A 167 13.67 -10.11 11.21
C LYS A 167 13.12 -8.78 10.71
N ILE A 168 11.97 -8.36 11.22
CA ILE A 168 11.37 -7.04 10.93
C ILE A 168 12.26 -5.93 11.52
N ASP A 169 12.70 -6.06 12.76
CA ASP A 169 13.59 -5.08 13.40
C ASP A 169 14.94 -4.97 12.67
N ASN A 170 15.48 -6.08 12.16
CA ASN A 170 16.68 -6.05 11.31
C ASN A 170 16.42 -5.41 9.95
N LEU A 171 15.25 -5.61 9.35
CA LEU A 171 14.89 -4.96 8.08
C LEU A 171 14.70 -3.45 8.28
N ILE A 172 14.04 -3.03 9.36
CA ILE A 172 13.91 -1.62 9.74
C ILE A 172 15.30 -1.02 10.00
N ALA A 173 16.20 -1.71 10.69
CA ALA A 173 17.55 -1.23 10.91
C ALA A 173 18.38 -1.13 9.61
N ILE A 174 18.12 -1.98 8.62
CA ILE A 174 18.73 -1.90 7.28
C ILE A 174 18.12 -0.74 6.47
N GLU A 175 16.80 -0.52 6.58
CA GLU A 175 16.10 0.60 5.96
C GLU A 175 16.57 1.94 6.54
N ASP A 176 16.64 2.07 7.87
CA ASP A 176 17.18 3.24 8.59
C ASP A 176 18.66 3.49 8.22
N HIS A 177 19.46 2.43 8.06
CA HIS A 177 20.85 2.56 7.61
C HIS A 177 20.93 2.99 6.14
N ASN A 178 20.02 2.53 5.28
CA ASN A 178 19.95 2.94 3.88
C ASN A 178 19.37 4.35 3.71
N GLU A 179 18.44 4.77 4.55
CA GLU A 179 17.89 6.12 4.61
C GLU A 179 18.94 7.09 5.17
N SER A 180 19.65 6.73 6.24
CA SER A 180 20.76 7.54 6.75
C SER A 180 21.94 7.59 5.78
N SER A 181 22.20 6.50 5.04
CA SER A 181 23.18 6.48 3.96
C SER A 181 22.74 7.35 2.80
N SER A 182 21.47 7.30 2.37
CA SER A 182 20.94 8.10 1.25
C SER A 182 20.81 9.58 1.61
N GLU A 183 20.49 9.92 2.86
CA GLU A 183 20.51 11.28 3.40
C GLU A 183 21.95 11.82 3.46
N SER A 184 22.93 10.96 3.79
CA SER A 184 24.36 11.29 3.73
C SER A 184 24.85 11.50 2.30
N THR A 185 24.37 10.71 1.32
CA THR A 185 24.67 10.94 -0.10
C THR A 185 23.96 12.19 -0.63
N LEU A 186 22.71 12.47 -0.22
CA LEU A 186 21.99 13.69 -0.60
C LEU A 186 22.71 14.94 -0.08
N ARG A 187 23.21 14.90 1.17
CA ARG A 187 24.05 15.98 1.73
C ARG A 187 25.39 16.16 1.05
N LEU A 188 25.88 15.15 0.31
CA LEU A 188 27.08 15.24 -0.52
C LEU A 188 26.83 16.00 -1.85
N PHE A 189 25.56 16.13 -2.26
CA PHE A 189 25.12 16.79 -3.49
C PHE A 189 24.22 18.02 -3.25
N ASP A 190 23.86 18.33 -2.01
CA ASP A 190 23.21 19.58 -1.61
C ASP A 190 24.18 20.77 -1.76
N ASP A 191 23.68 21.91 -2.22
CA ASP A 191 24.42 23.17 -2.41
C ASP A 191 25.14 23.62 -1.12
N THR A 192 24.69 23.20 0.06
CA THR A 192 25.39 23.43 1.33
C THR A 192 26.78 22.79 1.42
N TYR A 193 27.03 21.64 0.78
CA TYR A 193 28.37 21.03 0.73
C TYR A 193 29.28 21.72 -0.29
N THR A 194 28.71 22.15 -1.42
CA THR A 194 29.40 22.94 -2.44
C THR A 194 29.80 24.32 -1.87
N ASP A 195 28.92 24.96 -1.10
CA ASP A 195 29.19 26.22 -0.40
C ASP A 195 30.23 26.04 0.72
N ALA A 196 30.15 24.96 1.51
CA ALA A 196 31.15 24.66 2.53
C ALA A 196 32.53 24.36 1.92
N LYS A 197 32.60 23.66 0.79
CA LYS A 197 33.84 23.39 0.04
C LYS A 197 34.42 24.66 -0.58
N ASN A 198 33.58 25.50 -1.19
CA ASN A 198 34.00 26.78 -1.75
C ASN A 198 34.48 27.75 -0.66
N LYS A 199 33.81 27.76 0.50
CA LYS A 199 34.22 28.49 1.70
C LYS A 199 35.53 27.96 2.28
N ALA A 200 35.71 26.64 2.40
CA ALA A 200 36.96 26.04 2.84
C ALA A 200 38.13 26.29 1.86
N TYR A 201 37.86 26.31 0.55
CA TYR A 201 38.85 26.62 -0.49
C TYR A 201 39.25 28.10 -0.47
N THR A 202 38.29 29.02 -0.28
CA THR A 202 38.56 30.45 -0.10
C THR A 202 39.26 30.74 1.22
N ASP A 203 38.86 30.09 2.32
CA ASP A 203 39.52 30.22 3.62
C ASP A 203 40.94 29.63 3.60
N ALA A 204 41.17 28.51 2.91
CA ALA A 204 42.52 27.95 2.73
C ALA A 204 43.39 28.83 1.83
N LYS A 205 42.83 29.41 0.76
CA LYS A 205 43.53 30.36 -0.12
C LYS A 205 43.84 31.67 0.62
N ASN A 206 42.91 32.18 1.40
CA ASN A 206 43.09 33.38 2.23
C ASN A 206 44.09 33.13 3.36
N LYS A 207 44.07 31.93 3.97
CA LYS A 207 45.07 31.51 4.97
C LYS A 207 46.45 31.33 4.33
N ALA A 208 46.54 30.79 3.12
CA ALA A 208 47.80 30.67 2.39
C ALA A 208 48.35 32.04 1.97
N LEU A 209 47.49 32.97 1.55
CA LEU A 209 47.85 34.36 1.26
C LEU A 209 48.27 35.12 2.53
N LEU A 210 47.58 34.88 3.65
CA LEU A 210 47.93 35.48 4.94
C LEU A 210 49.24 34.91 5.50
N GLU A 211 49.49 33.62 5.37
CA GLU A 211 50.76 32.98 5.76
C GLU A 211 51.90 33.34 4.79
N LYS A 212 51.60 33.62 3.52
CA LYS A 212 52.56 34.20 2.57
C LYS A 212 52.86 35.65 2.95
N ALA A 213 51.84 36.47 3.21
CA ALA A 213 52.03 37.85 3.66
C ALA A 213 52.77 37.93 5.00
N LYS A 214 52.51 37.02 5.95
CA LYS A 214 53.28 36.91 7.20
C LYS A 214 54.72 36.48 6.93
N ARG A 215 54.97 35.59 5.96
CA ARG A 215 56.33 35.22 5.55
C ARG A 215 57.06 36.38 4.87
N ASP A 216 56.40 37.10 3.97
CA ASP A 216 56.97 38.26 3.27
C ASP A 216 57.24 39.40 4.26
N VAL A 217 56.37 39.60 5.26
CA VAL A 217 56.58 40.54 6.37
C VAL A 217 57.70 40.07 7.30
N ALA A 218 57.80 38.77 7.59
CA ALA A 218 58.90 38.21 8.40
C ALA A 218 60.23 38.26 7.66
N GLU A 219 60.27 38.02 6.34
CA GLU A 219 61.46 38.18 5.50
C GLU A 219 61.86 39.65 5.36
N SER A 220 60.88 40.55 5.27
CA SER A 220 61.12 42.00 5.30
C SER A 220 61.65 42.44 6.67
N ASN A 221 61.08 41.95 7.77
CA ASN A 221 61.58 42.23 9.11
C ASN A 221 62.97 41.61 9.36
N ASP A 222 63.23 40.39 8.90
CA ASP A 222 64.55 39.74 8.97
C ASP A 222 65.57 40.43 8.07
N SER A 223 65.14 41.03 6.96
CA SER A 223 65.97 41.84 6.07
C SER A 223 66.25 43.21 6.68
N VAL A 224 65.27 43.84 7.33
CA VAL A 224 65.43 45.07 8.11
C VAL A 224 66.30 44.82 9.33
N GLU A 225 66.18 43.68 10.01
CA GLU A 225 67.00 43.30 11.16
C GLU A 225 68.41 42.86 10.72
N ARG A 226 68.57 42.19 9.58
CA ARG A 226 69.88 41.94 8.96
C ARG A 226 70.55 43.21 8.47
N ASN A 227 69.83 44.15 7.87
CA ASN A 227 70.36 45.45 7.46
C ASN A 227 70.68 46.32 8.67
N SER A 228 69.87 46.27 9.73
CA SER A 228 70.14 46.97 11.00
C SER A 228 71.38 46.38 11.69
N ARG A 229 71.52 45.05 11.74
CA ARG A 229 72.73 44.39 12.26
C ARG A 229 73.95 44.63 11.36
N ALA A 230 73.81 44.68 10.04
CA ALA A 230 74.90 44.97 9.10
C ALA A 230 75.36 46.44 9.18
N ILE A 231 74.46 47.37 9.51
CA ILE A 231 74.78 48.76 9.83
C ILE A 231 75.49 48.84 11.20
N GLU A 232 75.09 48.05 12.19
CA GLU A 232 75.74 47.98 13.52
C GLU A 232 77.08 47.25 13.51
N THR A 233 77.31 46.28 12.61
CA THR A 233 78.56 45.48 12.54
C THR A 233 79.45 45.78 11.33
N GLY A 234 79.11 46.78 10.51
CA GLY A 234 80.02 47.35 9.49
C GLY A 234 80.54 46.38 8.44
N ASN A 235 79.74 45.43 7.96
CA ASN A 235 80.20 44.40 7.02
C ASN A 235 79.27 44.30 5.79
N TRP A 236 79.60 45.05 4.73
CA TRP A 236 78.89 45.05 3.45
C TRP A 236 79.57 44.07 2.48
N THR A 237 79.06 42.85 2.33
CA THR A 237 79.57 41.89 1.34
C THR A 237 78.62 41.83 0.14
N GLY A 238 78.99 42.51 -0.94
CA GLY A 238 78.24 42.52 -2.19
C GLY A 238 78.76 43.48 -3.27
N ILE A 239 79.87 44.17 -3.01
CA ILE A 239 80.53 45.08 -3.96
C ILE A 239 81.96 44.58 -4.12
N SER A 240 82.45 44.43 -5.36
CA SER A 240 83.83 44.04 -5.61
C SER A 240 84.79 45.11 -5.05
N LYS A 241 85.97 44.73 -4.53
CA LYS A 241 86.92 45.71 -3.98
C LYS A 241 87.23 46.86 -4.94
N ASP A 242 87.20 46.62 -6.25
CA ASP A 242 87.43 47.65 -7.27
C ASP A 242 86.24 48.60 -7.44
N GLU A 243 85.00 48.14 -7.22
CA GLU A 243 83.80 48.99 -7.19
C GLU A 243 83.64 49.70 -5.85
N GLU A 244 84.08 49.10 -4.75
CA GLU A 244 84.16 49.74 -3.43
C GLU A 244 85.22 50.84 -3.42
N GLU A 245 86.38 50.65 -4.06
CA GLU A 245 87.42 51.68 -4.21
C GLU A 245 86.95 52.81 -5.14
N LYS A 246 86.19 52.49 -6.18
CA LYS A 246 85.61 53.49 -7.10
C LYS A 246 84.49 54.29 -6.45
N LEU A 247 83.62 53.65 -5.67
CA LEU A 247 82.56 54.30 -4.90
C LEU A 247 83.12 55.03 -3.68
N ARG A 248 84.17 54.53 -3.02
CA ARG A 248 84.92 55.27 -1.98
C ARG A 248 85.62 56.47 -2.57
N LYS A 249 86.23 56.37 -3.76
CA LYS A 249 86.82 57.53 -4.44
C LYS A 249 85.76 58.56 -4.83
N GLN A 250 84.60 58.12 -5.34
CA GLN A 250 83.47 59.02 -5.63
C GLN A 250 82.80 59.59 -4.38
N LEU A 251 82.72 58.84 -3.26
CA LEU A 251 82.21 59.35 -1.98
C LEU A 251 83.24 60.20 -1.23
N THR A 252 84.55 59.98 -1.38
CA THR A 252 85.60 60.88 -0.88
C THR A 252 85.60 62.16 -1.71
N ASP A 253 85.47 62.08 -3.04
CA ASP A 253 85.34 63.24 -3.93
C ASP A 253 84.04 64.04 -3.67
N ILE A 254 82.95 63.38 -3.24
CA ILE A 254 81.67 64.03 -2.88
C ILE A 254 81.61 64.46 -1.41
N SER A 255 82.26 63.77 -0.48
CA SER A 255 82.31 64.15 0.95
C SER A 255 83.39 65.19 1.26
N GLU A 256 84.52 65.23 0.54
CA GLU A 256 85.46 66.35 0.57
C GLU A 256 84.87 67.60 -0.11
N SER A 257 83.91 67.44 -1.03
CA SER A 257 83.15 68.52 -1.68
C SER A 257 81.99 69.08 -0.83
N ILE A 258 81.49 68.32 0.16
CA ILE A 258 80.30 68.70 0.96
C ILE A 258 80.63 68.96 2.45
N LEU A 259 81.77 68.50 2.98
CA LEU A 259 82.14 68.71 4.41
C LEU A 259 83.34 69.64 4.66
N ASN A 260 83.87 70.32 3.64
CA ASN A 260 84.82 71.43 3.79
C ASN A 260 84.24 72.77 3.29
N ASN A 261 82.97 73.03 3.61
CA ASN A 261 82.49 74.42 3.75
C ASN A 261 82.83 74.90 5.16
N ASP A 262 84.11 75.16 5.36
CA ASP A 262 84.65 76.01 6.42
C ASP A 262 84.40 77.49 6.00
N PRO A 263 83.88 78.39 6.85
CA PRO A 263 83.38 79.71 6.47
C PRO A 263 84.43 80.78 6.11
N ASP A 264 85.65 80.40 5.72
CA ASP A 264 86.77 81.31 5.41
C ASP A 264 87.46 81.00 4.05
N GLU A 265 86.69 80.60 3.04
CA GLU A 265 87.17 80.53 1.64
C GLU A 265 86.36 81.40 0.67
N TRP A 266 85.96 82.58 1.16
CA TRP A 266 85.54 83.72 0.32
C TRP A 266 86.72 84.66 -0.03
N GLU A 267 87.93 84.38 0.46
CA GLU A 267 89.15 85.18 0.20
C GLU A 267 90.17 84.53 -0.76
N ARG A 268 89.87 83.38 -1.39
CA ARG A 268 90.70 82.81 -2.48
C ARG A 268 89.98 82.63 -3.82
N LYS A 269 88.70 82.99 -3.92
CA LYS A 269 88.02 83.23 -5.22
C LYS A 269 88.19 84.64 -5.76
N GLU A 270 88.72 85.56 -4.96
CA GLU A 270 89.08 86.91 -5.42
C GLU A 270 90.44 86.91 -6.13
N GLU A 271 91.39 86.02 -5.78
CA GLU A 271 92.64 85.86 -6.54
C GLU A 271 92.44 85.08 -7.86
N ALA A 272 91.48 84.16 -7.95
CA ALA A 272 91.10 83.55 -9.24
C ALA A 272 90.31 84.54 -10.12
N ARG A 273 89.47 85.41 -9.55
CA ARG A 273 88.78 86.48 -10.28
C ARG A 273 89.75 87.58 -10.73
N ILE A 274 90.73 87.95 -9.91
CA ILE A 274 91.82 88.89 -10.25
C ILE A 274 92.83 88.26 -11.23
N THR A 275 93.04 86.94 -11.22
CA THR A 275 93.90 86.25 -12.22
C THR A 275 93.17 86.00 -13.55
N TRP A 276 91.83 85.88 -13.53
CA TRP A 276 90.99 85.77 -14.74
C TRP A 276 90.68 87.15 -15.37
N GLU A 277 90.53 88.21 -14.57
CA GLU A 277 90.40 89.60 -15.04
C GLU A 277 91.75 90.20 -15.49
N ASN A 278 92.90 89.68 -15.03
CA ASN A 278 94.23 90.03 -15.55
C ASN A 278 94.67 89.20 -16.78
N ALA A 279 93.91 88.18 -17.18
CA ALA A 279 94.14 87.42 -18.41
C ALA A 279 93.50 88.08 -19.66
N PHE A 280 92.60 89.06 -19.48
CA PHE A 280 91.89 89.77 -20.55
C PHE A 280 92.31 91.24 -20.75
N THR A 281 93.35 91.71 -20.06
CA THR A 281 93.90 93.09 -20.17
C THR A 281 95.20 93.18 -20.98
N LYS A 282 95.49 92.19 -21.82
CA LYS A 282 96.41 92.36 -22.96
C LYS A 282 95.62 92.55 -24.24
N GLU A 283 95.49 93.79 -24.69
CA GLU A 283 95.26 94.09 -26.12
C GLU A 283 96.37 93.43 -26.98
N PRO A 284 96.14 93.15 -28.28
CA PRO A 284 95.18 92.18 -28.81
C PRO A 284 95.89 91.19 -29.78
N PHE A 285 95.58 89.88 -29.76
CA PHE A 285 96.02 88.97 -30.83
C PHE A 285 95.21 89.14 -32.15
N TRP A 286 94.28 90.09 -32.21
CA TRP A 286 93.49 90.43 -33.40
C TRP A 286 94.25 91.24 -34.46
N ASN A 287 95.50 90.87 -34.75
CA ASN A 287 96.22 91.46 -35.89
C ASN A 287 97.01 90.46 -36.76
N ASP A 288 96.79 89.14 -36.61
CA ASP A 288 97.48 88.16 -37.48
C ASP A 288 96.66 87.00 -38.05
N ILE A 289 95.32 87.03 -37.96
CA ILE A 289 94.47 86.14 -38.80
C ILE A 289 93.36 86.96 -39.46
N ASN A 290 93.80 87.95 -40.22
CA ASN A 290 93.07 88.38 -41.40
C ASN A 290 93.34 87.34 -42.50
N ASN A 291 92.77 86.14 -42.32
CA ASN A 291 92.71 85.14 -43.37
C ASN A 291 91.34 84.48 -43.32
N ARG A 292 90.63 84.60 -44.44
CA ARG A 292 89.26 84.10 -44.66
C ARG A 292 89.22 82.61 -44.31
N ASP A 293 88.67 82.23 -43.15
CA ASP A 293 88.01 80.93 -42.96
C ASP A 293 87.42 80.67 -41.54
N TRP A 294 87.68 81.49 -40.49
CA TRP A 294 87.22 81.12 -39.13
C TRP A 294 85.68 81.20 -38.92
N VAL A 295 84.97 82.15 -39.53
CA VAL A 295 83.49 82.21 -39.49
C VAL A 295 82.90 80.98 -40.19
N LYS A 296 83.59 80.51 -41.25
CA LYS A 296 83.24 79.29 -41.95
C LYS A 296 83.52 78.07 -41.07
N GLU A 297 84.66 78.00 -40.38
CA GLU A 297 85.00 76.91 -39.44
C GLU A 297 84.07 76.87 -38.21
N TYR A 298 83.69 78.01 -37.64
CA TYR A 298 82.77 78.07 -36.49
C TYR A 298 81.33 77.71 -36.91
N LYS A 299 80.89 78.18 -38.07
CA LYS A 299 79.62 77.77 -38.68
C LYS A 299 79.62 76.30 -39.08
N GLU A 300 80.73 75.77 -39.58
CA GLU A 300 80.94 74.35 -39.84
C GLU A 300 81.02 73.55 -38.54
N SER A 301 81.51 74.11 -37.43
CA SER A 301 81.54 73.47 -36.11
C SER A 301 80.14 73.39 -35.50
N LEU A 302 79.36 74.46 -35.60
CA LEU A 302 77.94 74.46 -35.21
C LEU A 302 77.11 73.55 -36.13
N GLY A 303 77.39 73.52 -37.44
CA GLY A 303 76.81 72.56 -38.37
C GLY A 303 77.14 71.11 -38.01
N ARG A 304 78.42 70.82 -37.70
CA ARG A 304 78.92 69.53 -37.19
C ARG A 304 78.35 69.15 -35.82
N LYS A 305 77.82 70.11 -35.05
CA LYS A 305 77.15 69.89 -33.76
C LYS A 305 75.64 69.73 -33.94
N ASN A 306 75.04 70.45 -34.89
CA ASN A 306 73.60 70.38 -35.18
C ASN A 306 73.23 69.05 -35.84
N GLU A 307 74.02 68.61 -36.82
CA GLU A 307 73.78 67.35 -37.55
C GLU A 307 73.64 66.11 -36.62
N PRO A 308 74.55 65.82 -35.68
CA PRO A 308 74.38 64.72 -34.74
C PRO A 308 73.30 64.95 -33.69
N LEU A 309 72.89 66.19 -33.42
CA LEU A 309 71.74 66.47 -32.54
C LEU A 309 70.42 66.19 -33.26
N THR A 310 70.29 66.63 -34.52
CA THR A 310 69.14 66.32 -35.39
C THR A 310 69.02 64.82 -35.65
N GLU A 311 70.14 64.14 -35.89
CA GLU A 311 70.16 62.68 -36.07
C GLU A 311 69.78 61.95 -34.77
N LYS A 312 70.25 62.41 -33.61
CA LYS A 312 69.83 61.88 -32.30
C LYS A 312 68.35 62.13 -31.99
N LEU A 313 67.83 63.32 -32.30
CA LEU A 313 66.41 63.62 -32.14
C LEU A 313 65.58 62.69 -33.03
N LYS A 314 65.93 62.56 -34.31
CA LYS A 314 65.25 61.66 -35.23
C LYS A 314 65.28 60.20 -34.76
N THR A 315 66.43 59.73 -34.26
CA THR A 315 66.56 58.37 -33.73
C THR A 315 65.71 58.16 -32.47
N LEU A 316 65.57 59.20 -31.64
CA LEU A 316 64.73 59.17 -30.44
C LEU A 316 63.24 59.21 -30.81
N GLU A 317 62.82 60.08 -31.72
CA GLU A 317 61.46 60.16 -32.27
C GLU A 317 61.07 58.81 -32.90
N ASP A 318 61.94 58.22 -33.72
CA ASP A 318 61.70 56.91 -34.34
C ASP A 318 61.54 55.80 -33.27
N LYS A 319 62.32 55.87 -32.17
CA LYS A 319 62.22 54.93 -31.05
C LYS A 319 60.91 55.11 -30.28
N ASN A 320 60.58 56.35 -29.90
CA ASN A 320 59.37 56.69 -29.14
C ASN A 320 58.11 56.37 -29.94
N ASN A 321 58.05 56.78 -31.21
CA ASN A 321 56.94 56.45 -32.11
C ASN A 321 56.77 54.95 -32.30
N LYS A 322 57.88 54.19 -32.38
CA LYS A 322 57.84 52.73 -32.47
C LYS A 322 57.31 52.10 -31.17
N GLU A 323 57.71 52.60 -30.01
CA GLU A 323 57.26 52.11 -28.71
C GLU A 323 55.76 52.38 -28.51
N ILE A 324 55.32 53.62 -28.73
CA ILE A 324 53.92 54.04 -28.70
C ILE A 324 53.09 53.21 -29.70
N SER A 325 53.54 53.09 -30.94
CA SER A 325 52.84 52.30 -31.97
C SER A 325 52.76 50.82 -31.61
N THR A 326 53.84 50.23 -31.09
CA THR A 326 53.84 48.82 -30.66
C THR A 326 52.84 48.60 -29.54
N LYS A 327 52.83 49.49 -28.53
CA LYS A 327 51.91 49.40 -27.39
C LYS A 327 50.46 49.63 -27.80
N SER A 328 50.18 50.60 -28.67
CA SER A 328 48.84 50.86 -29.21
C SER A 328 48.31 49.62 -29.94
N ILE A 329 49.13 49.03 -30.82
CA ILE A 329 48.75 47.82 -31.57
C ILE A 329 48.54 46.61 -30.64
N GLU A 330 49.37 46.43 -29.61
CA GLU A 330 49.20 45.36 -28.61
C GLU A 330 47.89 45.53 -27.83
N ASN A 331 47.61 46.73 -27.35
CA ASN A 331 46.40 47.06 -26.59
C ASN A 331 45.14 46.90 -27.46
N GLU A 332 45.13 47.46 -28.68
CA GLU A 332 44.03 47.29 -29.64
C GLU A 332 43.76 45.83 -29.97
N LYS A 333 44.80 45.02 -30.19
CA LYS A 333 44.65 43.58 -30.45
C LYS A 333 44.03 42.84 -29.27
N TYR A 334 44.48 43.15 -28.05
CA TYR A 334 43.97 42.50 -26.85
C TYR A 334 42.49 42.87 -26.60
N ILE A 335 42.14 44.13 -26.73
CA ILE A 335 40.76 44.61 -26.63
C ILE A 335 39.87 44.01 -27.72
N ALA A 336 40.34 43.97 -28.97
CA ALA A 336 39.60 43.35 -30.07
C ALA A 336 39.33 41.86 -29.81
N LEU A 337 40.31 41.13 -29.26
CA LEU A 337 40.14 39.74 -28.86
C LEU A 337 39.08 39.60 -27.75
N LEU A 338 39.15 40.41 -26.70
CA LEU A 338 38.17 40.40 -25.60
C LEU A 338 36.75 40.74 -26.08
N LYS A 339 36.60 41.72 -26.98
CA LYS A 339 35.31 42.08 -27.58
C LYS A 339 34.78 40.96 -28.47
N SER A 340 35.64 40.30 -29.24
CA SER A 340 35.25 39.13 -30.05
C SER A 340 34.76 37.99 -29.17
N ASP A 341 35.55 37.59 -28.16
CA ASP A 341 35.20 36.51 -27.22
C ASP A 341 33.89 36.82 -26.47
N LEU A 342 33.72 38.08 -26.04
CA LEU A 342 32.48 38.54 -25.39
C LEU A 342 31.29 38.42 -26.34
N ASN A 343 31.43 38.89 -27.57
CA ASN A 343 30.37 38.85 -28.56
C ASN A 343 30.00 37.41 -28.93
N ASP A 344 30.98 36.51 -29.07
CA ASP A 344 30.75 35.09 -29.34
C ASP A 344 29.99 34.42 -28.20
N HIS A 345 30.37 34.69 -26.94
CA HIS A 345 29.65 34.20 -25.76
C HIS A 345 28.23 34.76 -25.67
N LYS A 346 28.05 36.06 -25.91
CA LYS A 346 26.74 36.73 -25.92
C LYS A 346 25.83 36.12 -26.99
N THR A 347 26.33 35.97 -28.21
CA THR A 347 25.59 35.36 -29.33
C THR A 347 25.22 33.90 -29.02
N ALA A 348 26.14 33.12 -28.43
CA ALA A 348 25.87 31.74 -28.04
C ALA A 348 24.78 31.62 -26.97
N LEU A 349 24.82 32.46 -25.93
CA LEU A 349 23.81 32.47 -24.88
C LEU A 349 22.46 32.97 -25.39
N GLU A 350 22.43 33.98 -26.26
CA GLU A 350 21.18 34.49 -26.83
C GLU A 350 20.51 33.42 -27.71
N LYS A 351 21.31 32.65 -28.46
CA LYS A 351 20.80 31.50 -29.22
C LYS A 351 20.25 30.39 -28.31
N GLN A 352 20.93 30.10 -27.19
CA GLN A 352 20.42 29.15 -26.19
C GLN A 352 19.10 29.63 -25.58
N LYS A 353 19.01 30.93 -25.24
CA LYS A 353 17.79 31.56 -24.71
C LYS A 353 16.62 31.40 -25.68
N GLN A 354 16.82 31.74 -26.96
CA GLN A 354 15.80 31.60 -27.99
C GLN A 354 15.30 30.16 -28.14
N GLU A 355 16.20 29.17 -28.08
CA GLU A 355 15.81 27.76 -28.14
C GLU A 355 15.03 27.32 -26.89
N VAL A 356 15.46 27.75 -25.70
CA VAL A 356 14.73 27.48 -24.45
C VAL A 356 13.34 28.14 -24.47
N GLU A 357 13.23 29.38 -24.92
CA GLU A 357 11.95 30.09 -25.06
C GLU A 357 11.02 29.40 -26.06
N LYS A 358 11.56 28.89 -27.18
CA LYS A 358 10.79 28.10 -28.15
C LYS A 358 10.28 26.79 -27.56
N GLN A 359 11.12 26.08 -26.81
CA GLN A 359 10.71 24.86 -26.09
C GLN A 359 9.65 25.18 -25.04
N LEU A 360 9.82 26.27 -24.29
CA LEU A 360 8.87 26.71 -23.27
C LEU A 360 7.51 27.09 -23.85
N ALA A 361 7.49 27.76 -25.01
CA ALA A 361 6.27 28.04 -25.76
C ALA A 361 5.59 26.76 -26.26
N SER A 362 6.37 25.81 -26.78
CA SER A 362 5.87 24.49 -27.21
C SER A 362 5.25 23.71 -26.04
N THR A 363 5.98 23.55 -24.93
CA THR A 363 5.51 22.85 -23.73
C THR A 363 4.29 23.54 -23.11
N SER A 364 4.28 24.88 -23.06
CA SER A 364 3.12 25.63 -22.56
C SER A 364 1.89 25.42 -23.45
N SER A 365 2.05 25.41 -24.78
CA SER A 365 0.94 25.13 -25.70
C SER A 365 0.38 23.70 -25.54
N GLN A 366 1.23 22.73 -25.21
CA GLN A 366 0.79 21.36 -24.90
C GLN A 366 0.05 21.28 -23.57
N LEU A 367 0.51 22.01 -22.55
CA LEU A 367 -0.11 22.08 -21.22
C LEU A 367 -1.46 22.84 -21.24
N ASP A 368 -1.55 23.85 -22.08
CA ASP A 368 -2.73 24.70 -22.26
C ASP A 368 -3.71 24.12 -23.28
N ASN A 369 -3.38 22.99 -23.93
CA ASN A 369 -4.30 22.30 -24.82
C ASN A 369 -5.56 21.90 -24.02
N PRO A 370 -6.69 22.60 -24.23
CA PRO A 370 -7.89 22.38 -23.41
C PRO A 370 -8.42 20.97 -23.63
N GLY A 371 -8.16 20.36 -24.80
CA GLY A 371 -8.63 19.03 -25.12
C GLY A 371 -8.03 17.92 -24.26
N VAL A 372 -6.87 18.09 -23.64
CA VAL A 372 -6.29 17.08 -22.72
C VAL A 372 -6.93 17.19 -21.34
N LYS A 373 -7.04 18.42 -20.81
CA LYS A 373 -7.67 18.68 -19.50
C LYS A 373 -9.17 18.34 -19.52
N GLU A 374 -9.87 18.74 -20.58
CA GLU A 374 -11.29 18.46 -20.76
C GLU A 374 -11.54 16.95 -20.87
N LYS A 375 -10.70 16.21 -21.61
CA LYS A 375 -10.79 14.74 -21.67
C LYS A 375 -10.53 14.09 -20.31
N LEU A 376 -9.57 14.59 -19.53
CA LEU A 376 -9.28 14.07 -18.20
C LEU A 376 -10.48 14.32 -17.25
N GLU A 377 -11.10 15.49 -17.30
CA GLU A 377 -12.34 15.78 -16.58
C GLU A 377 -13.50 14.87 -17.01
N GLN A 378 -13.67 14.64 -18.32
CA GLN A 378 -14.67 13.71 -18.85
C GLN A 378 -14.42 12.27 -18.38
N ILE A 379 -13.17 11.81 -18.36
CA ILE A 379 -12.79 10.49 -17.85
C ILE A 379 -13.10 10.39 -16.35
N ASN A 380 -12.73 11.40 -15.56
CA ASN A 380 -12.98 11.38 -14.12
C ASN A 380 -14.49 11.42 -13.80
N SER A 381 -15.28 12.19 -14.55
CA SER A 381 -16.75 12.18 -14.45
C SER A 381 -17.31 10.79 -14.80
N ALA A 382 -16.80 10.15 -15.86
CA ALA A 382 -17.24 8.80 -16.23
C ALA A 382 -16.85 7.74 -15.19
N ILE A 383 -15.71 7.89 -14.53
CA ILE A 383 -15.30 7.05 -13.40
C ILE A 383 -16.27 7.21 -12.22
N GLU A 384 -16.67 8.45 -11.91
CA GLU A 384 -17.64 8.72 -10.84
C GLU A 384 -19.01 8.09 -11.14
N ASP A 385 -19.52 8.29 -12.36
CA ASP A 385 -20.78 7.69 -12.82
C ASP A 385 -20.75 6.14 -12.76
N LEU A 386 -19.65 5.52 -13.19
CA LEU A 386 -19.50 4.07 -13.14
C LEU A 386 -19.37 3.53 -11.71
N ASN A 387 -18.74 4.28 -10.79
CA ASN A 387 -18.69 3.89 -9.38
C ASN A 387 -20.07 3.95 -8.71
N GLU A 388 -20.91 4.93 -9.07
CA GLU A 388 -22.30 4.98 -8.60
C GLU A 388 -23.09 3.77 -9.12
N LEU A 389 -22.96 3.46 -10.42
CA LEU A 389 -23.58 2.28 -11.01
C LEU A 389 -23.10 0.97 -10.37
N LEU A 390 -21.79 0.85 -10.09
CA LEU A 390 -21.22 -0.31 -9.42
C LEU A 390 -21.89 -0.54 -8.05
N ARG A 391 -21.97 0.50 -7.24
CA ARG A 391 -22.59 0.45 -5.91
C ARG A 391 -24.07 0.06 -6.00
N ASP A 392 -24.80 0.61 -6.96
CA ASP A 392 -26.21 0.27 -7.17
C ASP A 392 -26.37 -1.20 -7.59
N SER A 393 -25.53 -1.71 -8.49
CA SER A 393 -25.53 -3.12 -8.89
C SER A 393 -25.13 -4.06 -7.76
N GLU A 394 -24.18 -3.68 -6.90
CA GLU A 394 -23.81 -4.44 -5.69
C GLU A 394 -24.99 -4.54 -4.71
N ASN A 395 -25.69 -3.42 -4.47
CA ASN A 395 -26.88 -3.42 -3.61
C ASN A 395 -28.01 -4.29 -4.18
N GLU A 396 -28.22 -4.28 -5.50
CA GLU A 396 -29.18 -5.18 -6.15
C GLU A 396 -28.77 -6.65 -6.01
N LEU A 397 -27.48 -6.97 -6.20
CA LEU A 397 -26.94 -8.31 -6.01
C LEU A 397 -27.20 -8.82 -4.59
N ASP A 398 -26.86 -8.03 -3.57
CA ASP A 398 -27.07 -8.35 -2.16
C ASP A 398 -28.56 -8.61 -1.85
N SER A 399 -29.45 -7.79 -2.41
CA SER A 399 -30.90 -7.96 -2.24
C SER A 399 -31.37 -9.29 -2.85
N TYR A 400 -30.88 -9.67 -4.02
CA TYR A 400 -31.25 -10.94 -4.64
C TYR A 400 -30.68 -12.14 -3.88
N GLU A 401 -29.45 -12.06 -3.38
CA GLU A 401 -28.86 -13.11 -2.56
C GLU A 401 -29.62 -13.31 -1.24
N ALA A 402 -30.03 -12.21 -0.57
CA ALA A 402 -30.84 -12.28 0.64
C ALA A 402 -32.18 -13.01 0.40
N ASP A 403 -32.87 -12.70 -0.70
CA ASP A 403 -34.11 -13.37 -1.07
C ASP A 403 -33.92 -14.86 -1.38
N ILE A 404 -32.85 -15.22 -2.09
CA ILE A 404 -32.52 -16.61 -2.42
C ILE A 404 -32.21 -17.39 -1.14
N ASN A 405 -31.41 -16.81 -0.24
CA ASN A 405 -31.07 -17.41 1.04
C ASN A 405 -32.31 -17.63 1.92
N TYR A 406 -33.25 -16.67 1.92
CA TYR A 406 -34.52 -16.84 2.63
C TYR A 406 -35.36 -17.99 2.04
N TYR A 407 -35.42 -18.12 0.72
CA TYR A 407 -36.09 -19.25 0.08
C TYR A 407 -35.44 -20.59 0.45
N ASP A 408 -34.11 -20.70 0.40
CA ASP A 408 -33.39 -21.91 0.75
C ASP A 408 -33.58 -22.28 2.23
N TRP A 409 -33.62 -21.28 3.12
CA TRP A 409 -33.98 -21.46 4.52
C TRP A 409 -35.40 -22.03 4.68
N LEU A 410 -36.39 -21.49 3.97
CA LEU A 410 -37.77 -22.01 4.00
C LEU A 410 -37.84 -23.47 3.54
N VAL A 411 -37.12 -23.83 2.46
CA VAL A 411 -37.04 -25.20 1.97
C VAL A 411 -36.40 -26.12 3.00
N GLY A 412 -35.32 -25.68 3.65
CA GLY A 412 -34.66 -26.40 4.74
C GLY A 412 -35.58 -26.62 5.93
N TYR A 413 -36.29 -25.57 6.36
CA TYR A 413 -37.25 -25.63 7.46
C TYR A 413 -38.42 -26.59 7.15
N GLY A 414 -38.97 -26.54 5.93
CA GLY A 414 -40.00 -27.49 5.48
C GLY A 414 -39.53 -28.95 5.51
N LYS A 415 -38.27 -29.23 5.11
CA LYS A 415 -37.69 -30.59 5.22
C LYS A 415 -37.62 -31.06 6.69
N SER A 416 -37.22 -30.18 7.60
CA SER A 416 -37.16 -30.49 9.05
C SER A 416 -38.55 -30.80 9.61
N LEU A 417 -39.57 -30.00 9.26
CA LEU A 417 -40.96 -30.24 9.69
C LEU A 417 -41.48 -31.59 9.21
N ARG A 418 -41.24 -31.97 7.95
CA ARG A 418 -41.64 -33.29 7.44
C ARG A 418 -40.94 -34.45 8.16
N ALA A 419 -39.65 -34.29 8.49
CA ALA A 419 -38.94 -35.29 9.28
C ALA A 419 -39.55 -35.45 10.69
N GLN A 420 -39.87 -34.33 11.35
CA GLN A 420 -40.57 -34.33 12.64
C GLN A 420 -41.96 -34.95 12.54
N LYS A 421 -42.71 -34.64 11.47
CA LYS A 421 -44.02 -35.23 11.18
C LYS A 421 -43.93 -36.75 11.10
N THR A 422 -43.02 -37.28 10.29
CA THR A 422 -42.81 -38.73 10.13
C THR A 422 -42.35 -39.41 11.42
N ALA A 423 -41.47 -38.76 12.20
CA ALA A 423 -41.03 -39.28 13.49
C ALA A 423 -42.21 -39.38 14.48
N THR A 424 -43.02 -38.32 14.57
CA THR A 424 -44.22 -38.25 15.43
C THR A 424 -45.26 -39.28 15.01
N GLU A 425 -45.51 -39.46 13.71
CA GLU A 425 -46.41 -40.46 13.16
C GLU A 425 -45.97 -41.89 13.50
N THR A 426 -44.67 -42.15 13.42
CA THR A 426 -44.07 -43.43 13.78
C THR A 426 -44.25 -43.73 15.27
N GLU A 427 -44.02 -42.74 16.14
CA GLU A 427 -44.21 -42.87 17.58
C GLU A 427 -45.69 -43.09 17.94
N LEU A 428 -46.59 -42.33 17.30
CA LEU A 428 -48.03 -42.48 17.45
C LEU A 428 -48.49 -43.90 17.08
N SER A 429 -47.99 -44.43 15.97
CA SER A 429 -48.29 -45.80 15.51
C SER A 429 -47.80 -46.86 16.51
N LYS A 430 -46.59 -46.68 17.06
CA LYS A 430 -46.05 -47.57 18.11
C LYS A 430 -46.91 -47.54 19.38
N LEU A 431 -47.34 -46.35 19.83
CA LEU A 431 -48.19 -46.22 21.01
C LEU A 431 -49.58 -46.82 20.82
N LYS A 432 -50.19 -46.64 19.63
CA LYS A 432 -51.48 -47.26 19.29
C LYS A 432 -51.39 -48.79 19.32
N GLU A 433 -50.29 -49.37 18.82
CA GLU A 433 -50.06 -50.81 18.88
C GLU A 433 -49.83 -51.31 20.32
N LEU A 434 -49.10 -50.55 21.14
CA LEU A 434 -48.94 -50.86 22.57
C LEU A 434 -50.28 -50.81 23.32
N LEU A 435 -51.11 -49.80 23.06
CA LEU A 435 -52.43 -49.67 23.65
C LEU A 435 -53.32 -50.87 23.27
N LYS A 436 -53.28 -51.28 21.99
CA LYS A 436 -53.98 -52.47 21.50
C LYS A 436 -53.54 -53.74 22.21
N LYS A 437 -52.23 -53.96 22.36
CA LYS A 437 -51.68 -55.11 23.11
C LYS A 437 -52.12 -55.10 24.57
N LEU A 438 -52.16 -53.93 25.20
CA LEU A 438 -52.57 -53.79 26.59
C LEU A 438 -54.07 -54.08 26.79
N LYS A 439 -54.92 -53.65 25.84
CA LYS A 439 -56.34 -54.01 25.79
C LYS A 439 -56.55 -55.52 25.59
N GLN A 440 -55.75 -56.16 24.73
CA GLN A 440 -55.78 -57.62 24.54
C GLN A 440 -55.34 -58.37 25.80
N GLN A 441 -54.31 -57.88 26.51
CA GLN A 441 -53.88 -58.46 27.79
C GLN A 441 -54.97 -58.38 28.85
N LEU A 442 -55.66 -57.23 28.95
CA LEU A 442 -56.81 -57.07 29.84
C LEU A 442 -57.90 -58.11 29.54
N GLU A 443 -58.29 -58.25 28.27
CA GLU A 443 -59.31 -59.21 27.85
C GLU A 443 -58.88 -60.66 28.13
N SER A 444 -57.61 -61.00 27.88
CA SER A 444 -57.07 -62.34 28.14
C SER A 444 -57.10 -62.72 29.63
N LYS A 445 -57.06 -61.74 30.55
CA LYS A 445 -57.18 -61.97 31.99
C LYS A 445 -58.63 -62.04 32.45
N ILE A 446 -59.54 -61.31 31.81
CA ILE A 446 -60.98 -61.32 32.13
C ILE A 446 -61.65 -62.62 31.62
N LYS A 447 -61.28 -63.10 30.44
CA LYS A 447 -61.85 -64.30 29.82
C LYS A 447 -61.89 -65.53 30.75
N PRO A 448 -60.78 -65.98 31.38
CA PRO A 448 -60.82 -67.15 32.28
C PRO A 448 -61.67 -66.94 33.53
N ILE A 449 -61.86 -65.70 33.99
CA ILE A 449 -62.76 -65.37 35.11
C ILE A 449 -64.22 -65.58 34.68
N ASN A 450 -64.58 -65.10 33.47
CA ASN A 450 -65.90 -65.33 32.89
C ASN A 450 -66.16 -66.82 32.67
N ASP A 451 -65.22 -67.55 32.07
CA ASP A 451 -65.36 -68.99 31.80
C ASP A 451 -65.56 -69.79 33.09
N ARG A 452 -64.80 -69.46 34.16
CA ARG A 452 -64.96 -70.08 35.47
C ARG A 452 -66.31 -69.76 36.10
N PHE A 453 -66.76 -68.51 36.01
CA PHE A 453 -68.08 -68.10 36.50
C PHE A 453 -69.20 -68.83 35.76
N ASP A 454 -69.14 -68.93 34.44
CA ASP A 454 -70.17 -69.59 33.63
C ASP A 454 -70.23 -71.08 33.95
N LYS A 455 -69.07 -71.74 34.13
CA LYS A 455 -69.00 -73.14 34.59
C LYS A 455 -69.66 -73.31 35.97
N ASN A 456 -69.25 -72.54 36.96
CA ASN A 456 -69.78 -72.64 38.32
C ASN A 456 -71.27 -72.27 38.39
N SER A 457 -71.70 -71.29 37.62
CA SER A 457 -73.11 -70.88 37.56
C SER A 457 -73.98 -71.96 36.94
N LYS A 458 -73.52 -72.63 35.87
CA LYS A 458 -74.23 -73.79 35.28
C LYS A 458 -74.35 -74.95 36.27
N GLU A 459 -73.29 -75.24 37.01
CA GLU A 459 -73.29 -76.29 38.02
C GLU A 459 -74.30 -76.00 39.14
N VAL A 460 -74.29 -74.78 39.68
CA VAL A 460 -75.27 -74.37 40.70
C VAL A 460 -76.70 -74.34 40.15
N GLU A 461 -76.92 -73.91 38.91
CA GLU A 461 -78.26 -73.90 38.31
C GLU A 461 -78.80 -75.31 38.08
N ASN A 462 -77.93 -76.26 37.70
CA ASN A 462 -78.28 -77.68 37.58
C ASN A 462 -78.66 -78.27 38.94
N LEU A 463 -77.85 -78.04 39.98
CA LEU A 463 -78.17 -78.48 41.34
C LEU A 463 -79.49 -77.88 41.83
N LEU A 464 -79.70 -76.58 41.60
CA LEU A 464 -80.91 -75.88 41.99
C LEU A 464 -82.15 -76.45 41.28
N LYS A 465 -82.00 -76.83 40.00
CA LYS A 465 -83.06 -77.49 39.24
C LYS A 465 -83.37 -78.87 39.82
N THR A 466 -82.35 -79.71 40.04
CA THR A 466 -82.52 -81.05 40.64
C THR A 466 -83.22 -80.96 42.00
N GLU A 467 -82.80 -80.07 42.88
CA GLU A 467 -83.40 -79.88 44.21
C GLU A 467 -84.87 -79.40 44.13
N LYS A 468 -85.17 -78.50 43.19
CA LYS A 468 -86.56 -78.03 42.95
C LYS A 468 -87.44 -79.15 42.41
N ASP A 469 -86.94 -79.93 41.45
CA ASP A 469 -87.66 -81.04 40.84
C ASP A 469 -87.92 -82.15 41.88
N THR A 470 -86.93 -82.51 42.70
CA THR A 470 -87.10 -83.45 43.82
C THR A 470 -88.12 -82.93 44.83
N LYS A 471 -88.04 -81.65 45.22
CA LYS A 471 -89.01 -81.04 46.13
C LYS A 471 -90.43 -81.07 45.58
N ALA A 472 -90.60 -80.81 44.27
CA ALA A 472 -91.91 -80.88 43.61
C ALA A 472 -92.45 -82.32 43.60
N SER A 473 -91.59 -83.31 43.33
CA SER A 473 -91.96 -84.73 43.39
C SER A 473 -92.40 -85.14 44.80
N GLU A 474 -91.63 -84.79 45.83
CA GLU A 474 -91.96 -85.09 47.23
C GLU A 474 -93.26 -84.39 47.68
N PHE A 475 -93.50 -83.16 47.22
CA PHE A 475 -94.76 -82.45 47.48
C PHE A 475 -95.96 -83.13 46.81
N ASN A 476 -95.80 -83.69 45.61
CA ASN A 476 -96.84 -84.45 44.95
C ASN A 476 -97.16 -85.76 45.68
N LYS A 477 -96.13 -86.50 46.14
CA LYS A 477 -96.32 -87.70 46.99
C LYS A 477 -97.09 -87.36 48.27
N LEU A 478 -96.72 -86.25 48.92
CA LEU A 478 -97.41 -85.76 50.10
C LEU A 478 -98.89 -85.47 49.81
N LYS A 479 -99.20 -84.85 48.66
CA LYS A 479 -100.57 -84.58 48.20
C LYS A 479 -101.37 -85.85 47.92
N GLU A 480 -100.73 -86.89 47.35
CA GLU A 480 -101.34 -88.20 47.14
C GLU A 480 -101.68 -88.88 48.47
N ILE A 481 -100.77 -88.88 49.45
CA ILE A 481 -101.02 -89.43 50.79
C ILE A 481 -102.16 -88.69 51.48
N TYR A 482 -102.21 -87.35 51.39
CA TYR A 482 -103.34 -86.58 51.92
C TYR A 482 -104.67 -86.96 51.28
N LYS A 483 -104.68 -87.26 49.98
CA LYS A 483 -105.88 -87.73 49.28
C LYS A 483 -106.28 -89.13 49.75
N GLU A 484 -105.33 -90.03 49.93
CA GLU A 484 -105.59 -91.37 50.48
C GLU A 484 -106.15 -91.31 51.92
N ILE A 485 -105.65 -90.40 52.75
CA ILE A 485 -106.18 -90.17 54.10
C ILE A 485 -107.59 -89.57 54.06
N ASP A 486 -107.85 -88.61 53.18
CA ASP A 486 -109.19 -88.02 52.97
C ASP A 486 -110.18 -89.06 52.43
N ASP A 487 -109.76 -89.93 51.51
CA ASP A 487 -110.54 -91.06 51.03
C ASP A 487 -110.76 -92.10 52.15
N TYR A 488 -109.74 -92.39 52.97
CA TYR A 488 -109.88 -93.25 54.15
C TYR A 488 -110.92 -92.67 55.11
N ASP A 489 -110.84 -91.39 55.48
CA ASP A 489 -111.78 -90.72 56.39
C ASP A 489 -113.21 -90.68 55.84
N LYS A 490 -113.39 -90.65 54.50
CA LYS A 490 -114.71 -90.73 53.85
C LYS A 490 -115.31 -92.14 53.80
N TYR A 491 -114.48 -93.18 53.65
CA TYR A 491 -114.95 -94.54 53.34
C TYR A 491 -114.67 -95.58 54.44
N TRP A 492 -114.00 -95.23 55.55
CA TRP A 492 -113.59 -96.17 56.59
C TRP A 492 -114.73 -96.98 57.24
N MET A 493 -115.97 -96.46 57.26
CA MET A 493 -117.14 -97.20 57.79
C MET A 493 -117.60 -98.36 56.89
N TYR A 494 -117.17 -98.44 55.62
CA TYR A 494 -117.77 -99.34 54.63
C TYR A 494 -116.84 -100.42 54.04
N THR A 495 -115.51 -100.37 54.23
CA THR A 495 -114.61 -101.18 53.37
C THR A 495 -113.53 -102.06 54.03
N PHE A 496 -113.23 -102.06 55.35
CA PHE A 496 -112.16 -102.93 55.87
C PHE A 496 -112.34 -103.49 57.30
N SER A 497 -111.92 -104.75 57.53
CA SER A 497 -112.03 -105.53 58.79
C SER A 497 -110.77 -105.53 59.69
N SER A 498 -109.81 -104.63 59.51
CA SER A 498 -108.76 -104.35 60.53
C SER A 498 -108.10 -102.98 60.28
N PRO A 499 -108.30 -101.94 61.14
CA PRO A 499 -108.04 -100.56 60.73
C PRO A 499 -106.82 -99.86 61.36
N LYS A 500 -106.13 -100.44 62.35
CA LYS A 500 -105.21 -99.66 63.21
C LYS A 500 -103.75 -99.57 62.74
N GLU A 501 -103.25 -100.52 61.95
CA GLU A 501 -101.84 -100.49 61.50
C GLU A 501 -101.63 -99.60 60.26
N SER A 502 -102.68 -99.29 59.49
CA SER A 502 -102.56 -98.60 58.20
C SER A 502 -102.44 -97.07 58.23
N ILE A 503 -102.94 -96.38 59.27
CA ILE A 503 -102.93 -94.90 59.33
C ILE A 503 -101.63 -94.37 59.96
N THR A 504 -101.12 -95.07 60.97
CA THR A 504 -99.90 -94.67 61.68
C THR A 504 -98.71 -94.62 60.72
N ASP A 505 -98.57 -95.60 59.83
CA ASP A 505 -97.55 -95.65 58.78
C ASP A 505 -97.65 -94.45 57.81
N LYS A 506 -98.88 -94.00 57.50
CA LYS A 506 -99.12 -92.83 56.64
C LYS A 506 -98.73 -91.52 57.33
N PHE A 507 -98.97 -91.38 58.63
CA PHE A 507 -98.50 -90.22 59.40
C PHE A 507 -96.98 -90.17 59.55
N GLU A 508 -96.34 -91.33 59.73
CA GLU A 508 -94.88 -91.43 59.75
C GLU A 508 -94.29 -91.07 58.38
N GLU A 509 -94.91 -91.54 57.29
CA GLU A 509 -94.52 -91.18 55.93
C GLU A 509 -94.72 -89.68 55.63
N ILE A 510 -95.83 -89.08 56.08
CA ILE A 510 -96.05 -87.62 56.02
C ILE A 510 -94.94 -86.86 56.74
N THR A 511 -94.56 -87.32 57.94
CA THR A 511 -93.53 -86.67 58.76
C THR A 511 -92.19 -86.74 58.04
N ARG A 512 -91.81 -87.92 57.53
CA ARG A 512 -90.60 -88.15 56.75
C ARG A 512 -90.53 -87.26 55.50
N ILE A 513 -91.62 -87.21 54.71
CA ILE A 513 -91.67 -86.38 53.49
C ILE A 513 -91.64 -84.90 53.84
N SER A 514 -92.33 -84.48 54.91
CA SER A 514 -92.35 -83.09 55.36
C SER A 514 -90.97 -82.62 55.83
N ASP A 515 -90.24 -83.46 56.56
CA ASP A 515 -88.86 -83.20 56.95
C ASP A 515 -87.92 -83.15 55.75
N HIS A 516 -88.08 -84.07 54.80
CA HIS A 516 -87.31 -84.06 53.56
C HIS A 516 -87.57 -82.75 52.76
N ILE A 517 -88.83 -82.33 52.62
CA ILE A 517 -89.19 -81.04 51.99
C ILE A 517 -88.56 -79.86 52.74
N ARG A 518 -88.48 -79.91 54.08
CA ARG A 518 -87.82 -78.87 54.89
C ARG A 518 -86.32 -78.80 54.59
N VAL A 519 -85.64 -79.95 54.51
CA VAL A 519 -84.22 -80.04 54.13
C VAL A 519 -84.00 -79.51 52.70
N LEU A 520 -84.83 -79.91 51.74
CA LEU A 520 -84.77 -79.44 50.35
C LEU A 520 -85.01 -77.91 50.26
N LYS A 521 -85.91 -77.35 51.05
CA LYS A 521 -86.10 -75.88 51.13
C LYS A 521 -84.83 -75.16 51.62
N ALA A 522 -84.16 -75.70 52.63
CA ALA A 522 -82.91 -75.14 53.13
C ALA A 522 -81.79 -75.24 52.08
N SER A 523 -81.64 -76.41 51.45
CA SER A 523 -80.70 -76.68 50.35
C SER A 523 -80.90 -75.70 49.18
N ILE A 524 -82.14 -75.52 48.70
CA ILE A 524 -82.50 -74.54 47.66
C ILE A 524 -82.09 -73.12 48.07
N ASN A 525 -82.35 -72.71 49.31
CA ASN A 525 -81.99 -71.38 49.80
C ASN A 525 -80.47 -71.17 49.84
N ASP A 526 -79.71 -72.16 50.27
CA ASP A 526 -78.26 -72.10 50.31
C ASP A 526 -77.65 -72.09 48.89
N LEU A 527 -78.22 -72.83 47.93
CA LEU A 527 -77.85 -72.74 46.52
C LEU A 527 -78.15 -71.37 45.91
N VAL A 528 -79.27 -70.74 46.29
CA VAL A 528 -79.59 -69.35 45.87
C VAL A 528 -78.57 -68.36 46.43
N LYS A 529 -78.18 -68.50 47.71
CA LYS A 529 -77.11 -67.69 48.30
C LYS A 529 -75.77 -67.93 47.60
N LEU A 530 -75.40 -69.19 47.35
CA LEU A 530 -74.17 -69.54 46.66
C LEU A 530 -74.10 -68.91 45.26
N ARG A 531 -75.21 -68.93 44.51
CA ARG A 531 -75.34 -68.24 43.22
C ARG A 531 -75.06 -66.73 43.35
N SER A 532 -75.58 -66.08 44.39
CA SER A 532 -75.33 -64.66 44.65
C SER A 532 -73.86 -64.38 44.98
N VAL A 533 -73.22 -65.23 45.79
CA VAL A 533 -71.80 -65.13 46.16
C VAL A 533 -70.91 -65.31 44.93
N ILE A 534 -71.20 -66.30 44.07
CA ILE A 534 -70.47 -66.52 42.81
C ILE A 534 -70.56 -65.28 41.90
N LYS A 535 -71.72 -64.62 41.85
CA LYS A 535 -71.91 -63.37 41.08
C LYS A 535 -71.11 -62.20 41.65
N ILE A 536 -71.09 -62.03 42.98
CA ILE A 536 -70.29 -60.99 43.64
C ILE A 536 -68.79 -61.23 43.41
N ASN A 537 -68.34 -62.47 43.59
CA ASN A 537 -66.93 -62.85 43.40
C ASN A 537 -66.46 -62.60 41.96
N LYS A 538 -67.32 -62.85 40.96
CA LYS A 538 -67.05 -62.49 39.56
C LYS A 538 -66.80 -60.99 39.41
N SER A 539 -67.71 -60.16 39.93
CA SER A 539 -67.59 -58.70 39.84
C SER A 539 -66.29 -58.23 40.47
N ASN A 540 -66.02 -58.64 41.71
CA ASN A 540 -64.83 -58.25 42.45
C ASN A 540 -63.54 -58.65 41.71
N SER A 541 -63.48 -59.88 41.19
CA SER A 541 -62.31 -60.37 40.44
C SER A 541 -62.08 -59.59 39.14
N ILE A 542 -63.15 -59.24 38.43
CA ILE A 542 -63.06 -58.42 37.21
C ILE A 542 -62.62 -56.98 37.56
N ASP A 543 -63.15 -56.41 38.64
CA ASP A 543 -62.85 -55.04 39.06
C ASP A 543 -61.39 -54.90 39.53
N GLU A 544 -60.85 -55.90 40.23
CA GLU A 544 -59.43 -55.96 40.58
C GLU A 544 -58.53 -55.98 39.33
N VAL A 545 -58.88 -56.83 38.35
CA VAL A 545 -58.15 -56.87 37.07
C VAL A 545 -58.26 -55.53 36.34
N LYS A 546 -59.44 -54.92 36.23
CA LYS A 546 -59.61 -53.60 35.61
C LYS A 546 -58.79 -52.52 36.31
N LYS A 547 -58.74 -52.54 37.65
CA LYS A 547 -57.96 -51.57 38.45
C LYS A 547 -56.47 -51.63 38.10
N LEU A 548 -55.91 -52.83 37.91
CA LEU A 548 -54.50 -53.00 37.52
C LEU A 548 -54.17 -52.41 36.15
N PHE A 549 -55.12 -52.39 35.21
CA PHE A 549 -54.90 -51.87 33.86
C PHE A 549 -55.38 -50.43 33.67
N SER A 550 -56.19 -49.90 34.61
CA SER A 550 -56.79 -48.56 34.51
C SER A 550 -55.76 -47.45 34.29
N LYS A 551 -54.72 -47.39 35.12
CA LYS A 551 -53.66 -46.38 35.02
C LYS A 551 -52.81 -46.56 33.75
N PRO A 552 -52.24 -47.74 33.44
CA PRO A 552 -51.50 -47.93 32.19
C PRO A 552 -52.29 -47.63 30.91
N LEU A 553 -53.60 -47.92 30.89
CA LEU A 553 -54.48 -47.55 29.77
C LEU A 553 -54.61 -46.02 29.66
N ALA A 554 -54.98 -45.37 30.77
CA ALA A 554 -55.14 -43.92 30.81
C ALA A 554 -53.86 -43.17 30.43
N ASP A 555 -52.71 -43.60 30.96
CA ASP A 555 -51.40 -42.99 30.66
C ASP A 555 -51.06 -43.10 29.16
N LYS A 556 -51.39 -44.23 28.51
CA LYS A 556 -51.16 -44.40 27.07
C LYS A 556 -52.17 -43.64 26.22
N GLU A 557 -53.43 -43.58 26.63
CA GLU A 557 -54.47 -42.80 25.95
C GLU A 557 -54.15 -41.30 26.01
N ALA A 558 -53.72 -40.78 27.16
CA ALA A 558 -53.27 -39.40 27.30
C ALA A 558 -52.00 -39.08 26.49
N ALA A 559 -51.03 -40.00 26.43
CA ALA A 559 -49.84 -39.83 25.60
C ALA A 559 -50.19 -39.80 24.10
N ILE A 560 -51.12 -40.64 23.65
CA ILE A 560 -51.65 -40.63 22.29
C ILE A 560 -52.35 -39.30 21.99
N GLU A 561 -53.24 -38.83 22.87
CA GLU A 561 -53.95 -37.56 22.69
C GLU A 561 -52.97 -36.38 22.55
N LYS A 562 -51.93 -36.32 23.39
CA LYS A 562 -50.89 -35.30 23.32
C LYS A 562 -50.15 -35.35 21.97
N LEU A 563 -49.68 -36.54 21.56
CA LEU A 563 -48.95 -36.68 20.29
C LEU A 563 -49.83 -36.43 19.07
N GLU A 564 -51.13 -36.74 19.11
CA GLU A 564 -52.07 -36.40 18.04
C GLU A 564 -52.24 -34.89 17.90
N LYS A 565 -52.24 -34.15 19.01
CA LYS A 565 -52.25 -32.68 18.99
C LYS A 565 -50.95 -32.11 18.41
N ASP A 566 -49.80 -32.64 18.83
CA ASP A 566 -48.49 -32.22 18.33
C ASP A 566 -48.37 -32.51 16.82
N PHE A 567 -48.80 -33.71 16.39
CA PHE A 567 -48.84 -34.11 14.98
C PHE A 567 -49.68 -33.15 14.13
N LYS A 568 -50.90 -32.81 14.56
CA LYS A 568 -51.77 -31.86 13.84
C LYS A 568 -51.15 -30.47 13.75
N THR A 569 -50.43 -30.04 14.79
CA THR A 569 -49.75 -28.74 14.80
C THR A 569 -48.61 -28.73 13.79
N ILE A 570 -47.79 -29.78 13.76
CA ILE A 570 -46.69 -29.95 12.79
C ILE A 570 -47.24 -30.03 11.36
N GLU A 571 -48.33 -30.78 11.15
CA GLU A 571 -48.99 -30.92 9.85
C GLU A 571 -49.50 -29.58 9.31
N ALA A 572 -50.18 -28.80 10.14
CA ALA A 572 -50.66 -27.47 9.75
C ALA A 572 -49.52 -26.51 9.38
N GLU A 573 -48.40 -26.55 10.12
CA GLU A 573 -47.24 -25.71 9.82
C GLU A 573 -46.49 -26.20 8.56
N ASP A 574 -46.35 -27.51 8.32
CA ASP A 574 -45.81 -28.05 7.07
C ASP A 574 -46.65 -27.62 5.86
N GLU A 575 -47.98 -27.71 5.94
CA GLU A 575 -48.87 -27.21 4.88
C GLU A 575 -48.68 -25.71 4.61
N ARG A 576 -48.61 -24.91 5.68
CA ARG A 576 -48.38 -23.46 5.57
C ARG A 576 -47.04 -23.15 4.89
N ILE A 577 -45.96 -23.82 5.29
CA ILE A 577 -44.63 -23.65 4.69
C ILE A 577 -44.63 -24.10 3.23
N ASN A 578 -45.31 -25.21 2.89
CA ASN A 578 -45.42 -25.69 1.52
C ASN A 578 -46.15 -24.70 0.61
N VAL A 579 -47.22 -24.07 1.10
CA VAL A 579 -47.91 -22.99 0.39
C VAL A 579 -46.98 -21.78 0.18
N ASN A 580 -46.21 -21.40 1.20
CA ASN A 580 -45.26 -20.28 1.09
C ASN A 580 -44.14 -20.57 0.09
N ILE A 581 -43.53 -21.76 0.13
CA ILE A 581 -42.52 -22.20 -0.83
C ILE A 581 -43.09 -22.14 -2.25
N SER A 582 -44.29 -22.68 -2.48
CA SER A 582 -44.91 -22.67 -3.81
C SER A 582 -45.19 -21.25 -4.33
N LYS A 583 -45.54 -20.30 -3.45
CA LYS A 583 -45.78 -18.91 -3.84
C LYS A 583 -44.49 -18.18 -4.22
N ILE A 584 -43.40 -18.45 -3.51
CA ILE A 584 -42.13 -17.73 -3.66
C ILE A 584 -41.24 -18.39 -4.72
N ASN A 585 -41.43 -19.67 -5.05
CA ASN A 585 -40.57 -20.41 -5.97
C ASN A 585 -40.37 -19.73 -7.34
N SER A 586 -41.43 -19.20 -7.95
CA SER A 586 -41.30 -18.48 -9.24
C SER A 586 -40.49 -17.19 -9.10
N GLN A 587 -40.65 -16.48 -7.98
CA GLN A 587 -39.86 -15.29 -7.68
C GLN A 587 -38.40 -15.65 -7.40
N ASN A 588 -38.13 -16.75 -6.69
CA ASN A 588 -36.77 -17.21 -6.44
C ASN A 588 -36.02 -17.56 -7.74
N GLU A 589 -36.69 -18.23 -8.69
CA GLU A 589 -36.10 -18.51 -10.00
C GLU A 589 -35.88 -17.25 -10.84
N ALA A 590 -36.71 -16.21 -10.65
CA ALA A 590 -36.45 -14.90 -11.23
C ALA A 590 -35.24 -14.22 -10.55
N ASN A 591 -35.19 -14.22 -9.22
CA ASN A 591 -34.09 -13.63 -8.44
C ASN A 591 -32.74 -14.27 -8.76
N LYS A 592 -32.67 -15.59 -8.97
CA LYS A 592 -31.42 -16.25 -9.42
C LYS A 592 -30.93 -15.72 -10.77
N LYS A 593 -31.83 -15.50 -11.72
CA LYS A 593 -31.49 -14.95 -13.03
C LYS A 593 -31.04 -13.49 -12.93
N GLU A 594 -31.77 -12.68 -12.17
CA GLU A 594 -31.42 -11.27 -11.97
C GLU A 594 -30.10 -11.13 -11.19
N ARG A 595 -29.82 -12.00 -10.21
CA ARG A 595 -28.52 -12.10 -9.54
C ARG A 595 -27.38 -12.38 -10.53
N ASP A 596 -27.58 -13.35 -11.42
CA ASP A 596 -26.56 -13.69 -12.42
C ASP A 596 -26.31 -12.53 -13.41
N LEU A 597 -27.37 -11.79 -13.76
CA LEU A 597 -27.26 -10.56 -14.56
C LEU A 597 -26.52 -9.45 -13.80
N ALA A 598 -26.90 -9.17 -12.55
CA ALA A 598 -26.27 -8.17 -11.70
C ALA A 598 -24.77 -8.46 -11.51
N LYS A 599 -24.41 -9.73 -11.31
CA LYS A 599 -23.00 -10.15 -11.23
C LYS A 599 -22.24 -9.88 -12.52
N ASN A 600 -22.82 -10.19 -13.68
CA ASN A 600 -22.22 -9.90 -14.97
C ASN A 600 -22.12 -8.38 -15.22
N ASP A 601 -23.10 -7.59 -14.77
CA ASP A 601 -23.06 -6.14 -14.88
C ASP A 601 -21.93 -5.55 -14.01
N ILE A 602 -21.76 -6.03 -12.77
CA ILE A 602 -20.64 -5.68 -11.90
C ILE A 602 -19.30 -5.99 -12.58
N GLU A 603 -19.12 -7.21 -13.13
CA GLU A 603 -17.88 -7.60 -13.83
C GLU A 603 -17.59 -6.69 -15.04
N ASN A 604 -18.63 -6.26 -15.76
CA ASN A 604 -18.47 -5.35 -16.90
C ASN A 604 -18.14 -3.91 -16.48
N ILE A 605 -18.76 -3.42 -15.40
CA ILE A 605 -18.49 -2.11 -14.82
C ILE A 605 -17.06 -2.06 -14.28
N ASP A 606 -16.63 -3.08 -13.55
CA ASP A 606 -15.27 -3.16 -12.97
C ASP A 606 -14.19 -3.17 -14.08
N ARG A 607 -14.43 -3.89 -15.18
CA ARG A 607 -13.56 -3.84 -16.36
C ARG A 607 -13.51 -2.45 -16.98
N ALA A 608 -14.65 -1.78 -17.15
CA ALA A 608 -14.71 -0.43 -17.71
C ALA A 608 -14.01 0.60 -16.81
N LEU A 609 -14.21 0.50 -15.48
CA LEU A 609 -13.51 1.30 -14.49
C LEU A 609 -11.99 1.11 -14.58
N SER A 610 -11.52 -0.13 -14.68
CA SER A 610 -10.10 -0.45 -14.83
C SER A 610 -9.48 0.20 -16.07
N GLU A 611 -10.16 0.13 -17.22
CA GLU A 611 -9.73 0.76 -18.48
C GLU A 611 -9.66 2.30 -18.37
N LEU A 612 -10.66 2.93 -17.74
CA LEU A 612 -10.70 4.38 -17.53
C LEU A 612 -9.65 4.86 -16.52
N LEU A 613 -9.48 4.15 -15.39
CA LEU A 613 -8.47 4.47 -14.38
C LEU A 613 -7.06 4.38 -14.97
N TYR A 614 -6.78 3.34 -15.76
CA TYR A 614 -5.51 3.22 -16.48
C TYR A 614 -5.27 4.42 -17.41
N THR A 615 -6.28 4.81 -18.18
CA THR A 615 -6.20 5.95 -19.11
C THR A 615 -6.01 7.28 -18.34
N SER A 616 -6.75 7.49 -17.26
CA SER A 616 -6.63 8.66 -16.38
C SER A 616 -5.23 8.79 -15.79
N ASN A 617 -4.65 7.67 -15.34
CA ASN A 617 -3.30 7.62 -14.79
C ASN A 617 -2.23 7.97 -15.83
N ILE A 618 -2.33 7.43 -17.06
CA ILE A 618 -1.42 7.78 -18.16
C ILE A 618 -1.50 9.28 -18.45
N MET A 619 -2.70 9.82 -18.67
CA MET A 619 -2.87 11.23 -18.99
C MET A 619 -2.38 12.15 -17.88
N SER A 620 -2.63 11.78 -16.62
CA SER A 620 -2.12 12.51 -15.45
C SER A 620 -0.58 12.48 -15.38
N SER A 621 0.04 11.34 -15.68
CA SER A 621 1.50 11.21 -15.71
C SER A 621 2.15 12.06 -16.81
N GLU A 622 1.54 12.11 -18.01
CA GLU A 622 1.99 12.95 -19.12
C GLU A 622 1.89 14.43 -18.76
N LEU A 623 0.78 14.84 -18.13
CA LEU A 623 0.57 16.22 -17.69
C LEU A 623 1.58 16.63 -16.60
N ASN A 624 1.86 15.75 -15.65
CA ASN A 624 2.86 15.98 -14.61
C ASN A 624 4.27 16.13 -15.20
N LYS A 625 4.65 15.27 -16.15
CA LYS A 625 5.93 15.36 -16.84
C LYS A 625 6.07 16.69 -17.60
N LEU A 626 5.04 17.12 -18.32
CA LEU A 626 5.06 18.43 -18.99
C LEU A 626 5.19 19.60 -18.01
N CYS A 627 4.60 19.48 -16.82
CA CYS A 627 4.73 20.48 -15.76
C CYS A 627 6.15 20.55 -15.20
N GLU A 628 6.81 19.41 -15.01
CA GLU A 628 8.22 19.32 -14.60
C GLU A 628 9.16 19.87 -15.67
N ASP A 629 8.95 19.48 -16.94
CA ASP A 629 9.73 19.98 -18.08
C ASP A 629 9.61 21.51 -18.19
N LYS A 630 8.41 22.06 -17.99
CA LYS A 630 8.18 23.51 -17.96
C LYS A 630 9.00 24.19 -16.85
N LYS A 631 8.95 23.68 -15.62
CA LYS A 631 9.71 24.22 -14.49
C LYS A 631 11.23 24.19 -14.75
N ALA A 632 11.72 23.09 -15.34
CA ALA A 632 13.14 22.95 -15.70
C ALA A 632 13.57 23.96 -16.77
N LEU A 633 12.73 24.20 -17.79
CA LEU A 633 12.98 25.19 -18.83
C LEU A 633 12.91 26.63 -18.28
N GLU A 634 11.98 26.94 -17.39
CA GLU A 634 11.90 28.24 -16.70
C GLU A 634 13.17 28.51 -15.88
N SER A 635 13.67 27.51 -15.14
CA SER A 635 14.93 27.61 -14.40
C SER A 635 16.14 27.84 -15.31
N LYS A 636 16.23 27.12 -16.44
CA LYS A 636 17.30 27.32 -17.43
C LYS A 636 17.23 28.70 -18.07
N SER A 637 16.04 29.18 -18.40
CA SER A 637 15.84 30.53 -18.95
C SER A 637 16.33 31.62 -17.98
N LYS A 638 16.03 31.45 -16.68
CA LYS A 638 16.53 32.32 -15.62
C LYS A 638 18.05 32.29 -15.52
N GLU A 639 18.66 31.11 -15.51
CA GLU A 639 20.12 30.94 -15.44
C GLU A 639 20.83 31.61 -16.64
N ILE A 640 20.30 31.44 -17.85
CA ILE A 640 20.84 32.10 -19.05
C ILE A 640 20.74 33.62 -18.93
N SER A 641 19.62 34.13 -18.41
CA SER A 641 19.42 35.57 -18.19
C SER A 641 20.42 36.15 -17.18
N GLU A 642 20.71 35.43 -16.10
CA GLU A 642 21.75 35.81 -15.13
C GLU A 642 23.15 35.78 -15.74
N LYS A 643 23.45 34.80 -16.61
CA LYS A 643 24.73 34.74 -17.34
C LYS A 643 24.88 35.88 -18.33
N LEU A 644 23.81 36.28 -19.02
CA LEU A 644 23.80 37.45 -19.92
C LEU A 644 24.06 38.75 -19.15
N ALA A 645 23.42 38.95 -17.99
CA ALA A 645 23.69 40.12 -17.13
C ALA A 645 25.17 40.19 -16.70
N LYS A 646 25.80 39.06 -16.36
CA LYS A 646 27.24 39.00 -16.06
C LYS A 646 28.13 39.32 -17.27
N LEU A 647 27.66 39.09 -18.50
CA LEU A 647 28.39 39.50 -19.70
C LEU A 647 28.27 41.01 -19.92
N GLU A 648 27.14 41.63 -19.59
CA GLU A 648 27.00 43.10 -19.62
C GLU A 648 27.97 43.77 -18.65
N GLU A 649 28.16 43.21 -17.44
CA GLU A 649 29.20 43.68 -16.50
C GLU A 649 30.61 43.58 -17.10
N LYS A 650 30.92 42.48 -17.82
CA LYS A 650 32.21 42.32 -18.51
C LYS A 650 32.37 43.29 -19.67
N GLU A 651 31.30 43.64 -20.37
CA GLU A 651 31.30 44.64 -21.42
C GLU A 651 31.74 46.01 -20.88
N GLU A 652 31.22 46.40 -19.70
CA GLU A 652 31.64 47.62 -19.01
C GLU A 652 33.10 47.55 -18.51
N LEU A 653 33.56 46.41 -17.99
CA LEU A 653 34.97 46.23 -17.61
C LEU A 653 35.93 46.35 -18.80
N ILE A 654 35.52 45.87 -19.98
CA ILE A 654 36.32 46.01 -21.21
C ILE A 654 36.41 47.49 -21.61
N LYS A 655 35.30 48.25 -21.54
CA LYS A 655 35.33 49.70 -21.79
C LYS A 655 36.29 50.43 -20.85
N HIS A 656 36.23 50.11 -19.56
CA HIS A 656 37.14 50.72 -18.59
C HIS A 656 38.62 50.34 -18.86
N LEU A 657 38.87 49.11 -19.32
CA LEU A 657 40.22 48.71 -19.74
C LEU A 657 40.69 49.47 -20.99
N GLU A 658 39.79 49.75 -21.94
CA GLU A 658 40.11 50.62 -23.08
C GLU A 658 40.51 52.03 -22.63
N GLU A 659 39.81 52.60 -21.66
CA GLU A 659 40.17 53.90 -21.06
C GLU A 659 41.58 53.86 -20.45
N ILE A 660 41.87 52.85 -19.60
CA ILE A 660 43.19 52.69 -18.98
C ILE A 660 44.29 52.56 -20.03
N TYR A 661 44.05 51.82 -21.12
CA TYR A 661 45.02 51.67 -22.19
C TYR A 661 45.23 52.94 -23.00
N ASN A 662 44.20 53.75 -23.20
CA ASN A 662 44.34 55.06 -23.82
C ASN A 662 45.15 56.00 -22.91
N ASP A 663 44.87 56.03 -21.60
CA ASP A 663 45.64 56.81 -20.63
C ASP A 663 47.13 56.42 -20.62
N GLN A 664 47.45 55.12 -20.73
CA GLN A 664 48.83 54.64 -20.84
C GLN A 664 49.53 55.10 -22.13
N ILE A 665 48.79 55.20 -23.24
CA ILE A 665 49.33 55.72 -24.50
C ILE A 665 49.57 57.23 -24.36
N GLU A 666 48.65 57.99 -23.77
CA GLU A 666 48.84 59.41 -23.48
C GLU A 666 50.06 59.65 -22.58
N GLU A 667 50.25 58.84 -21.54
CA GLU A 667 51.44 58.95 -20.65
C GLU A 667 52.76 58.64 -21.41
N LEU A 668 52.74 57.70 -22.36
CA LEU A 668 53.89 57.41 -23.21
C LEU A 668 54.16 58.55 -24.20
N GLU A 669 53.12 59.16 -24.76
CA GLU A 669 53.22 60.35 -25.63
C GLU A 669 53.78 61.55 -24.87
N GLU A 670 53.34 61.78 -23.62
CA GLU A 670 53.87 62.83 -22.76
C GLU A 670 55.36 62.61 -22.43
N LYS A 671 55.73 61.38 -22.05
CA LYS A 671 57.14 61.02 -21.82
C LYS A 671 57.99 61.17 -23.07
N ALA A 672 57.46 60.77 -24.23
CA ALA A 672 58.12 60.94 -25.51
C ALA A 672 58.39 62.43 -25.78
N TYR A 673 57.34 63.26 -25.67
CA TYR A 673 57.41 64.70 -25.84
C TYR A 673 58.46 65.35 -24.92
N ASP A 674 58.45 65.03 -23.63
CA ASP A 674 59.40 65.59 -22.67
C ASP A 674 60.84 65.16 -22.94
N SER A 675 61.05 63.91 -23.36
CA SER A 675 62.37 63.39 -23.73
C SER A 675 62.93 64.05 -25.01
N GLU A 676 62.07 64.36 -25.97
CA GLU A 676 62.40 65.02 -27.23
C GLU A 676 62.61 66.53 -27.05
N LYS A 677 61.84 67.16 -26.14
CA LYS A 677 61.87 68.59 -25.85
C LYS A 677 63.28 69.11 -25.55
N TYR A 678 64.06 68.38 -24.75
CA TYR A 678 65.44 68.79 -24.44
C TYR A 678 66.32 68.86 -25.70
N LEU A 679 66.27 67.84 -26.56
CA LEU A 679 67.04 67.80 -27.80
C LEU A 679 66.53 68.86 -28.78
N ASN A 680 65.22 69.04 -28.87
CA ASN A 680 64.57 70.03 -29.72
C ASN A 680 64.94 71.46 -29.30
N ASP A 681 64.98 71.75 -28.00
CA ASP A 681 65.43 73.04 -27.46
C ASP A 681 66.92 73.30 -27.71
N GLN A 682 67.77 72.26 -27.66
CA GLN A 682 69.20 72.37 -27.99
C GLN A 682 69.44 72.59 -29.49
N ILE A 683 68.66 71.92 -30.36
CA ILE A 683 68.67 72.15 -31.82
C ILE A 683 68.23 73.59 -32.11
N LYS A 684 67.11 74.04 -31.54
CA LYS A 684 66.64 75.44 -31.71
C LYS A 684 67.67 76.46 -31.27
N LYS A 685 68.36 76.25 -30.14
CA LYS A 685 69.45 77.14 -29.68
C LYS A 685 70.62 77.15 -30.68
N THR A 686 71.03 75.98 -31.16
CA THR A 686 72.11 75.83 -32.15
C THR A 686 71.74 76.47 -33.49
N GLU A 687 70.50 76.30 -33.96
CA GLU A 687 69.97 76.93 -35.17
C GLU A 687 69.84 78.45 -35.03
N GLN A 688 69.41 78.95 -33.86
CA GLN A 688 69.41 80.38 -33.55
C GLN A 688 70.83 80.96 -33.58
N GLU A 689 71.83 80.27 -33.01
CA GLU A 689 73.23 80.67 -33.10
C GLU A 689 73.75 80.66 -34.54
N ILE A 690 73.42 79.64 -35.34
CA ILE A 690 73.74 79.59 -36.78
C ILE A 690 73.07 80.76 -37.52
N SER A 691 71.84 81.13 -37.17
CA SER A 691 71.10 82.23 -37.80
C SER A 691 71.68 83.61 -37.48
N LYS A 692 72.27 83.78 -36.29
CA LYS A 692 72.98 85.00 -35.85
C LYS A 692 74.35 85.18 -36.54
N LEU A 693 74.86 84.13 -37.19
CA LEU A 693 76.09 84.10 -37.99
C LEU A 693 75.82 84.27 -39.52
N LYS A 694 74.60 84.66 -39.89
CA LYS A 694 74.29 85.23 -41.21
C LYS A 694 74.60 86.72 -41.21
#